data_AF-A0A1C5ZA56-F1
#
_entry.id   AF-A0A1C5ZA56-F1
#
_cell.length_a   1.000
_cell.length_b   1.000
_cell.length_c   1.000
_cell.angle_alpha   90.00
_cell.angle_beta   90.00
_cell.angle_gamma   90.00
#
_symmetry.space_group_name_H-M   'P 1'
#
loop_
_entity.id
_entity.type
_entity.pdbx_description
1 polymer ?
#
loop_
_entity_poly.entity_id
_entity_poly.type
_entity_poly.pdbx_seq_one_letter_code
_entity_poly.pdbx_strand_id
1 'polypeptide(L)'
;MADAIHEQIKEYYGVTLQSSDDLKTNACCCSSAPPRYVKDVLPLIKDEIKKQFYGCGSPIPMGLSGCTALDLGCGTGRDVYILSKLVGERGHVYGVDMTKEQIDVAIRCQQEQAEIFGYKQPNTSFHLGYIEDLKSLGIEDDSVDVVTSNCVINLSPFKEQIFTEVYRVLKEGGELCFSDVFADRRLPDEIKNDPVMRGECMGGAMYLEDFRRLMHRCGFITYYMVEKTLIQPHDFEIVRLVGDIKFYSCTVRAFKVKGLEDREEDYGHSAVYLGTMEENRRYFDFDETCRFIKNKPLGVSRNVAAILKTSRMKNHFTVTGEGETHRGLFGEIALQLNPTQYDKTQKISIKTLNDEMKRYDIPEFMDKVKSIDKLYSKPKLTTMQVNVGYRCNLSCTHCFLECGPERTEMMTKETMDFCLRAFKTGGYEVMDITGGSPEMNPNLEYFIDEASKLGKVIVRTNLTILKNEKYAHFIDVYMRNKVRIVCSLPYYNKKVVEKQRGSCVFDPAIEILQKLNAIGYGKKDELQLSLVYNTDGPYLPPNEIMLENTYRKVLKNEYDIEFTDLIAIGNVPIGRFGQELKCQGKLGSYLKLQSENFNEDNLPGVMCRDQINVDYDGSLYDCEYYHVLGIKPMREKNIADIADKPLTQREIPTCAVCYSCTAGYGSSCGGNLSHG
;
A
#
# COMPACT_ATOMS: atom_id res chain seq x y z
N MET A 1 22.45 5.44 34.97
CA MET A 1 22.06 5.63 33.55
C MET A 1 20.69 5.03 33.28
N ALA A 2 20.40 3.80 33.75
CA ALA A 2 19.08 3.16 33.68
C ALA A 2 17.94 3.97 34.34
N ASP A 3 18.12 4.38 35.60
CA ASP A 3 17.10 5.15 36.33
C ASP A 3 16.78 6.49 35.65
N ALA A 4 17.78 7.15 35.06
CA ALA A 4 17.60 8.40 34.33
C ALA A 4 16.78 8.23 33.05
N ILE A 5 16.87 7.07 32.37
CA ILE A 5 16.08 6.76 31.18
C ILE A 5 14.63 6.43 31.58
N HIS A 6 14.43 5.65 32.64
CA HIS A 6 13.09 5.34 33.14
C HIS A 6 12.35 6.60 33.61
N GLU A 7 13.02 7.50 34.34
CA GLU A 7 12.42 8.77 34.74
C GLU A 7 12.11 9.67 33.54
N GLN A 8 12.99 9.73 32.53
CA GLN A 8 12.73 10.47 31.30
C GLN A 8 11.48 9.96 30.55
N ILE A 9 11.29 8.64 30.48
CA ILE A 9 10.11 8.03 29.83
C ILE A 9 8.85 8.28 30.64
N LYS A 10 8.90 8.13 31.97
CA LYS A 10 7.79 8.44 32.87
C LYS A 10 7.38 9.92 32.77
N GLU A 11 8.34 10.84 32.68
CA GLU A 11 8.07 12.27 32.52
C GLU A 11 7.47 12.59 31.14
N TYR A 12 7.97 11.94 30.08
CA TYR A 12 7.44 12.15 28.72
C TYR A 12 5.98 11.69 28.58
N TYR A 13 5.66 10.45 28.98
CA TYR A 13 4.30 9.90 28.88
C TYR A 13 3.37 10.31 30.02
N GLY A 14 3.90 10.66 31.19
CA GLY A 14 3.13 11.05 32.36
C GLY A 14 2.85 12.56 32.45
N VAL A 15 3.69 13.41 31.85
CA VAL A 15 3.59 14.89 31.98
C VAL A 15 3.58 15.62 30.63
N THR A 16 4.42 15.19 29.68
CA THR A 16 4.68 15.96 28.44
C THR A 16 3.63 15.70 27.34
N LEU A 17 3.20 14.45 27.16
CA LEU A 17 2.14 14.08 26.22
C LEU A 17 0.76 14.22 26.88
N GLN A 18 -0.03 15.22 26.47
CA GLN A 18 -1.41 15.39 26.93
C GLN A 18 -2.44 14.97 25.89
N SER A 19 -2.09 14.96 24.60
CA SER A 19 -2.95 14.54 23.50
C SER A 19 -2.18 13.91 22.33
N SER A 20 -2.89 13.24 21.41
CA SER A 20 -2.31 12.73 20.16
C SER A 20 -1.85 13.83 19.20
N ASP A 21 -2.33 15.06 19.37
CA ASP A 21 -1.98 16.21 18.53
C ASP A 21 -0.59 16.78 18.87
N ASP A 22 -0.01 16.36 20.00
CA ASP A 22 1.33 16.75 20.43
C ASP A 22 2.45 15.92 19.77
N LEU A 23 2.08 14.90 18.98
CA LEU A 23 3.02 14.01 18.27
C LEU A 23 3.64 14.73 17.05
N LYS A 24 4.96 14.63 16.92
CA LYS A 24 5.73 15.24 15.82
C LYS A 24 5.92 14.31 14.62
N THR A 25 5.52 13.05 14.76
CA THR A 25 5.57 12.04 13.70
C THR A 25 4.27 11.23 13.66
N ASN A 26 4.06 10.48 12.58
CA ASN A 26 2.99 9.48 12.52
C ASN A 26 3.42 8.12 13.12
N ALA A 27 4.57 8.04 13.80
CA ALA A 27 5.06 6.79 14.39
C ALA A 27 4.09 6.26 15.44
N CYS A 28 3.57 7.12 16.31
CA CYS A 28 2.60 6.80 17.36
C CYS A 28 1.13 7.01 16.92
N CYS A 29 0.88 7.20 15.62
CA CYS A 29 -0.46 7.31 15.05
C CYS A 29 -0.73 6.10 14.16
N CYS A 30 -1.65 5.22 14.55
CA CYS A 30 -2.04 4.06 13.74
C CYS A 30 -2.38 4.45 12.29
N SER A 31 -1.48 4.15 11.36
CA SER A 31 -1.68 4.37 9.92
C SER A 31 -2.69 3.39 9.32
N SER A 32 -2.93 2.25 9.97
CA SER A 32 -3.92 1.25 9.60
C SER A 32 -5.05 1.17 10.61
N ALA A 33 -6.28 1.10 10.12
CA ALA A 33 -7.44 1.01 10.98
C ALA A 33 -7.48 -0.38 11.65
N PRO A 34 -7.80 -0.49 12.95
CA PRO A 34 -7.77 -1.77 13.65
C PRO A 34 -8.70 -2.81 12.99
N PRO A 35 -8.40 -4.12 13.12
CA PRO A 35 -9.25 -5.17 12.60
C PRO A 35 -10.68 -5.06 13.12
N ARG A 36 -11.66 -5.54 12.33
CA ARG A 36 -13.08 -5.42 12.67
C ARG A 36 -13.43 -5.97 14.06
N TYR A 37 -12.90 -7.15 14.42
CA TYR A 37 -13.16 -7.76 15.72
C TYR A 37 -12.60 -6.95 16.90
N VAL A 38 -11.58 -6.13 16.69
CA VAL A 38 -11.09 -5.15 17.68
C VAL A 38 -12.01 -3.94 17.70
N LYS A 39 -12.39 -3.41 16.53
CA LYS A 39 -13.31 -2.28 16.39
C LYS A 39 -14.68 -2.54 17.00
N ASP A 40 -15.18 -3.76 16.89
CA ASP A 40 -16.48 -4.15 17.43
C ASP A 40 -16.48 -4.15 18.98
N VAL A 41 -15.31 -4.28 19.61
CA VAL A 41 -15.15 -4.23 21.08
C VAL A 41 -14.89 -2.82 21.59
N LEU A 42 -14.23 -1.94 20.83
CA LEU A 42 -13.88 -0.58 21.25
C LEU A 42 -15.07 0.24 21.83
N PRO A 43 -16.29 0.22 21.24
CA PRO A 43 -17.44 0.92 21.80
C PRO A 43 -17.87 0.41 23.18
N LEU A 44 -17.54 -0.84 23.53
CA LEU A 44 -17.85 -1.46 24.82
C LEU A 44 -16.86 -1.07 25.91
N ILE A 45 -15.72 -0.46 25.55
CA ILE A 45 -14.71 -0.02 26.52
C ILE A 45 -15.15 1.32 27.12
N LYS A 46 -15.05 1.44 28.45
CA LYS A 46 -15.40 2.67 29.17
C LYS A 46 -14.56 3.87 28.72
N ASP A 47 -15.20 5.05 28.63
CA ASP A 47 -14.57 6.29 28.14
C ASP A 47 -13.33 6.71 28.94
N GLU A 48 -13.33 6.47 30.25
CA GLU A 48 -12.19 6.78 31.13
C GLU A 48 -10.92 6.01 30.73
N ILE A 49 -11.06 4.78 30.24
CA ILE A 49 -9.95 3.95 29.75
C ILE A 49 -9.46 4.47 28.38
N LYS A 50 -10.38 4.92 27.52
CA LYS A 50 -10.07 5.32 26.12
C LYS A 50 -9.29 6.64 26.00
N LYS A 51 -9.36 7.52 27.00
CA LYS A 51 -8.86 8.90 26.91
C LYS A 51 -7.33 9.06 26.93
N GLN A 52 -6.56 8.01 27.18
CA GLN A 52 -5.10 8.09 27.37
C GLN A 52 -4.35 6.93 26.69
N PHE A 53 -4.56 6.72 25.39
CA PHE A 53 -3.88 5.67 24.65
C PHE A 53 -2.91 6.22 23.60
N TYR A 54 -1.68 5.72 23.62
CA TYR A 54 -0.63 5.99 22.64
C TYR A 54 -0.14 4.66 22.05
N GLY A 55 -0.18 4.50 20.73
CA GLY A 55 0.22 3.25 20.08
C GLY A 55 0.30 3.34 18.56
N CYS A 56 1.17 2.54 17.97
CA CYS A 56 1.52 2.58 16.54
C CYS A 56 0.78 1.56 15.66
N GLY A 57 0.14 0.56 16.28
CA GLY A 57 -0.62 -0.49 15.60
C GLY A 57 -1.73 -1.11 16.46
N SER A 58 -2.22 -2.30 16.06
CA SER A 58 -3.15 -3.11 16.87
C SER A 58 -2.67 -4.57 16.89
N PRO A 59 -1.72 -4.92 17.77
CA PRO A 59 -1.06 -6.22 17.80
C PRO A 59 -1.89 -7.32 18.49
N ILE A 60 -3.19 -7.34 18.25
CA ILE A 60 -4.12 -8.28 18.87
C ILE A 60 -4.38 -9.41 17.86
N PRO A 61 -3.90 -10.65 18.08
CA PRO A 61 -4.10 -11.73 17.12
C PRO A 61 -5.49 -12.38 17.26
N MET A 62 -5.90 -13.16 16.27
CA MET A 62 -7.16 -13.93 16.31
C MET A 62 -7.00 -15.26 17.09
N GLY A 63 -8.13 -15.88 17.43
CA GLY A 63 -8.21 -17.21 18.03
C GLY A 63 -7.84 -17.20 19.51
N LEU A 64 -8.28 -16.16 20.24
CA LEU A 64 -7.91 -15.93 21.64
C LEU A 64 -8.83 -16.59 22.66
N SER A 65 -9.97 -17.15 22.23
CA SER A 65 -10.97 -17.73 23.12
C SER A 65 -10.35 -18.73 24.12
N GLY A 66 -10.55 -18.46 25.42
CA GLY A 66 -10.03 -19.27 26.53
C GLY A 66 -8.53 -19.13 26.82
N CYS A 67 -7.80 -18.27 26.10
CA CYS A 67 -6.36 -18.08 26.31
C CYS A 67 -6.06 -17.26 27.57
N THR A 68 -4.83 -17.43 28.07
CA THR A 68 -4.18 -16.50 29.00
C THR A 68 -3.32 -15.54 28.18
N ALA A 69 -3.60 -14.24 28.25
CA ALA A 69 -2.86 -13.19 27.56
C ALA A 69 -2.09 -12.30 28.56
N LEU A 70 -1.02 -11.67 28.09
CA LEU A 70 -0.25 -10.66 28.83
C LEU A 70 0.01 -9.46 27.91
N ASP A 71 -0.35 -8.27 28.36
CA ASP A 71 -0.06 -7.02 27.66
C ASP A 71 1.05 -6.25 28.39
N LEU A 72 2.14 -5.96 27.67
CA LEU A 72 3.28 -5.22 28.18
C LEU A 72 3.10 -3.73 27.92
N GLY A 73 3.21 -2.90 28.96
CA GLY A 73 2.98 -1.46 28.88
C GLY A 73 1.51 -1.12 28.66
N CYS A 74 0.63 -1.67 29.52
CA CYS A 74 -0.81 -1.65 29.28
C CYS A 74 -1.48 -0.29 29.47
N GLY A 75 -0.80 0.70 30.07
CA GLY A 75 -1.38 2.01 30.41
C GLY A 75 -2.67 1.88 31.22
N THR A 76 -3.71 2.65 30.85
CA THR A 76 -5.06 2.55 31.43
C THR A 76 -5.78 1.21 31.17
N GLY A 77 -5.18 0.31 30.39
CA GLY A 77 -5.69 -1.04 30.15
C GLY A 77 -6.55 -1.20 28.88
N ARG A 78 -6.52 -0.26 27.93
CA ARG A 78 -7.35 -0.36 26.71
C ARG A 78 -7.21 -1.71 26.00
N ASP A 79 -5.98 -2.11 25.68
CA ASP A 79 -5.73 -3.35 24.94
C ASP A 79 -5.97 -4.58 25.84
N VAL A 80 -5.65 -4.50 27.13
CA VAL A 80 -6.03 -5.52 28.14
C VAL A 80 -7.53 -5.78 28.17
N TYR A 81 -8.37 -4.74 28.12
CA TYR A 81 -9.82 -4.91 28.14
C TYR A 81 -10.39 -5.40 26.80
N ILE A 82 -9.76 -5.05 25.68
CA ILE A 82 -10.11 -5.66 24.39
C ILE A 82 -9.77 -7.15 24.41
N LEU A 83 -8.56 -7.51 24.85
CA LEU A 83 -8.14 -8.89 25.04
C LEU A 83 -9.08 -9.63 25.99
N SER A 84 -9.49 -9.01 27.11
CA SER A 84 -10.44 -9.57 28.08
C SER A 84 -11.73 -10.02 27.42
N LYS A 85 -12.26 -9.22 26.49
CA LYS A 85 -13.47 -9.58 25.72
C LYS A 85 -13.23 -10.73 24.75
N LEU A 86 -12.07 -10.74 24.08
CA LEU A 86 -11.73 -11.73 23.05
C LEU A 86 -11.34 -13.10 23.65
N VAL A 87 -10.66 -13.12 24.80
CA VAL A 87 -10.38 -14.37 25.52
C VAL A 87 -11.63 -14.93 26.21
N GLY A 88 -12.61 -14.07 26.50
CA GLY A 88 -13.87 -14.45 27.12
C GLY A 88 -13.76 -14.73 28.62
N GLU A 89 -14.89 -14.99 29.28
CA GLU A 89 -14.98 -15.16 30.75
C GLU A 89 -14.09 -16.29 31.30
N ARG A 90 -13.75 -17.29 30.47
CA ARG A 90 -12.88 -18.41 30.86
C ARG A 90 -11.40 -18.18 30.60
N GLY A 91 -11.05 -17.16 29.81
CA GLY A 91 -9.66 -16.74 29.62
C GLY A 91 -9.21 -15.80 30.72
N HIS A 92 -7.97 -15.34 30.65
CA HIS A 92 -7.40 -14.39 31.61
C HIS A 92 -6.45 -13.42 30.93
N VAL A 93 -6.36 -12.18 31.41
CA VAL A 93 -5.43 -11.18 30.84
C VAL A 93 -4.65 -10.46 31.93
N TYR A 94 -3.33 -10.55 31.86
CA TYR A 94 -2.42 -9.74 32.66
C TYR A 94 -2.11 -8.43 31.94
N GLY A 95 -2.08 -7.32 32.67
CA GLY A 95 -1.55 -6.04 32.22
C GLY A 95 -0.41 -5.59 33.12
N VAL A 96 0.72 -5.20 32.53
CA VAL A 96 1.89 -4.69 33.27
C VAL A 96 2.20 -3.28 32.81
N ASP A 97 2.35 -2.34 33.74
CA ASP A 97 2.81 -0.98 33.45
C ASP A 97 3.62 -0.43 34.63
N MET A 98 4.56 0.46 34.35
CA MET A 98 5.40 1.10 35.37
C MET A 98 4.76 2.35 36.00
N THR A 99 3.66 2.85 35.42
CA THR A 99 3.01 4.11 35.79
C THR A 99 1.84 3.84 36.73
N LYS A 100 1.96 4.30 37.97
CA LYS A 100 0.95 4.03 39.00
C LYS A 100 -0.39 4.65 38.66
N GLU A 101 -0.40 5.87 38.15
CA GLU A 101 -1.61 6.62 37.82
C GLU A 101 -2.44 5.91 36.74
N GLN A 102 -1.77 5.28 35.77
CA GLN A 102 -2.38 4.49 34.71
C GLN A 102 -3.00 3.19 35.25
N ILE A 103 -2.24 2.45 36.06
CA ILE A 103 -2.68 1.21 36.71
C ILE A 103 -3.88 1.47 37.65
N ASP A 104 -3.86 2.57 38.40
CA ASP A 104 -4.96 2.93 39.30
C ASP A 104 -6.27 3.19 38.53
N VAL A 105 -6.21 3.76 37.32
CA VAL A 105 -7.38 3.90 36.42
C VAL A 105 -7.86 2.53 35.94
N ALA A 106 -6.92 1.69 35.49
CA ALA A 106 -7.22 0.36 35.00
C ALA A 106 -7.93 -0.49 36.07
N ILE A 107 -7.37 -0.57 37.29
CA ILE A 107 -7.94 -1.31 38.42
C ILE A 107 -9.32 -0.76 38.81
N ARG A 108 -9.48 0.56 38.90
CA ARG A 108 -10.76 1.18 39.30
C ARG A 108 -11.90 0.84 38.35
N CYS A 109 -11.61 0.69 37.06
CA CYS A 109 -12.62 0.38 36.04
C CYS A 109 -12.90 -1.13 35.88
N GLN A 110 -12.15 -1.99 36.56
CA GLN A 110 -12.13 -3.44 36.33
C GLN A 110 -13.47 -4.13 36.57
N GLN A 111 -14.12 -3.84 37.70
CA GLN A 111 -15.40 -4.46 38.06
C GLN A 111 -16.51 -4.04 37.10
N GLU A 112 -16.63 -2.74 36.83
CA GLU A 112 -17.64 -2.19 35.93
C GLU A 112 -17.45 -2.69 34.48
N GLN A 113 -16.20 -2.80 34.01
CA GLN A 113 -15.92 -3.30 32.68
C GLN A 113 -16.27 -4.80 32.53
N ALA A 114 -16.08 -5.60 33.58
CA ALA A 114 -16.52 -6.99 33.62
C ALA A 114 -18.06 -7.10 33.54
N GLU A 115 -18.77 -6.21 34.24
CA GLU A 115 -20.24 -6.12 34.18
C GLU A 115 -20.75 -5.73 32.79
N ILE A 116 -20.11 -4.75 32.13
CA ILE A 116 -20.40 -4.38 30.72
C ILE A 116 -20.25 -5.58 29.79
N PHE A 117 -19.25 -6.43 30.02
CA PHE A 117 -19.03 -7.64 29.22
C PHE A 117 -19.95 -8.81 29.59
N GLY A 118 -20.71 -8.71 30.69
CA GLY A 118 -21.61 -9.74 31.19
C GLY A 118 -20.90 -10.84 31.99
N TYR A 119 -19.73 -10.56 32.55
CA TYR A 119 -18.93 -11.54 33.32
C TYR A 119 -19.30 -11.51 34.80
N LYS A 120 -19.23 -12.68 35.46
CA LYS A 120 -19.50 -12.78 36.90
C LYS A 120 -18.40 -12.18 37.77
N GLN A 121 -17.17 -12.22 37.26
CA GLN A 121 -15.97 -11.69 37.90
C GLN A 121 -15.05 -11.14 36.80
N PRO A 122 -14.21 -10.14 37.11
CA PRO A 122 -13.16 -9.71 36.20
C PRO A 122 -12.21 -10.86 35.86
N ASN A 123 -11.84 -10.96 34.59
CA ASN A 123 -10.83 -11.89 34.09
C ASN A 123 -9.49 -11.19 33.81
N THR A 124 -9.26 -10.01 34.39
CA THR A 124 -8.04 -9.22 34.20
C THR A 124 -7.24 -9.13 35.50
N SER A 125 -5.94 -8.90 35.42
CA SER A 125 -5.07 -8.58 36.56
C SER A 125 -4.03 -7.55 36.15
N PHE A 126 -3.92 -6.47 36.91
CA PHE A 126 -3.02 -5.35 36.61
C PHE A 126 -1.87 -5.31 37.61
N HIS A 127 -0.65 -5.19 37.12
CA HIS A 127 0.57 -5.22 37.92
C HIS A 127 1.38 -3.94 37.69
N LEU A 128 1.70 -3.25 38.78
CA LEU A 128 2.63 -2.13 38.78
C LEU A 128 4.06 -2.67 38.79
N GLY A 129 4.81 -2.47 37.72
CA GLY A 129 6.15 -3.04 37.58
C GLY A 129 6.84 -2.75 36.27
N TYR A 130 8.03 -3.32 36.11
CA TYR A 130 8.84 -3.21 34.90
C TYR A 130 8.65 -4.45 34.02
N ILE A 131 8.55 -4.24 32.69
CA ILE A 131 8.33 -5.32 31.72
C ILE A 131 9.58 -6.21 31.53
N GLU A 132 10.72 -5.76 32.05
CA GLU A 132 12.00 -6.46 32.13
C GLU A 132 12.07 -7.53 33.25
N ASP A 133 11.14 -7.51 34.22
CA ASP A 133 11.16 -8.41 35.39
C ASP A 133 9.74 -8.87 35.75
N LEU A 134 9.15 -9.68 34.86
CA LEU A 134 7.82 -10.26 35.04
C LEU A 134 7.79 -11.28 36.18
N LYS A 135 8.94 -11.89 36.50
CA LYS A 135 9.08 -12.83 37.60
C LYS A 135 8.80 -12.20 38.95
N SER A 136 9.32 -11.00 39.20
CA SER A 136 9.03 -10.25 40.44
C SER A 136 7.55 -9.93 40.62
N LEU A 137 6.80 -9.86 39.52
CA LEU A 137 5.36 -9.59 39.49
C LEU A 137 4.50 -10.84 39.70
N GLY A 138 5.13 -12.01 39.87
CA GLY A 138 4.45 -13.29 40.07
C GLY A 138 3.94 -13.95 38.80
N ILE A 139 4.45 -13.55 37.62
CA ILE A 139 4.10 -14.22 36.36
C ILE A 139 5.03 -15.43 36.17
N GLU A 140 4.46 -16.60 36.35
CA GLU A 140 5.15 -17.90 36.34
C GLU A 140 5.68 -18.29 34.96
N ASP A 141 6.67 -19.19 34.94
CA ASP A 141 7.20 -19.80 33.71
C ASP A 141 6.07 -20.57 32.99
N ASP A 142 6.09 -20.61 31.66
CA ASP A 142 5.14 -21.39 30.84
C ASP A 142 3.66 -21.19 31.22
N SER A 143 3.25 -19.96 31.54
CA SER A 143 1.91 -19.63 32.05
C SER A 143 1.03 -18.84 31.07
N VAL A 144 1.61 -18.23 30.03
CA VAL A 144 0.93 -17.32 29.10
C VAL A 144 0.84 -17.93 27.69
N ASP A 145 -0.32 -17.83 27.04
CA ASP A 145 -0.53 -18.29 25.66
C ASP A 145 -0.14 -17.22 24.63
N VAL A 146 -0.44 -15.95 24.93
CA VAL A 146 -0.16 -14.82 24.03
C VAL A 146 0.38 -13.62 24.80
N VAL A 147 1.51 -13.07 24.35
CA VAL A 147 2.04 -11.79 24.85
C VAL A 147 1.84 -10.73 23.77
N THR A 148 1.24 -9.60 24.15
CA THR A 148 1.07 -8.41 23.30
C THR A 148 1.86 -7.22 23.82
N SER A 149 2.19 -6.30 22.91
CA SER A 149 2.87 -5.04 23.23
C SER A 149 2.68 -4.07 22.08
N ASN A 150 2.43 -2.80 22.38
CA ASN A 150 2.24 -1.76 21.38
C ASN A 150 3.16 -0.57 21.62
N CYS A 151 4.24 -0.48 20.84
CA CYS A 151 5.20 0.62 20.86
C CYS A 151 5.89 0.93 22.21
N VAL A 152 6.02 -0.04 23.11
CA VAL A 152 6.71 0.16 24.41
C VAL A 152 8.10 -0.47 24.49
N ILE A 153 8.39 -1.51 23.70
CA ILE A 153 9.66 -2.25 23.79
C ILE A 153 10.83 -1.34 23.39
N ASN A 154 10.63 -0.47 22.39
CA ASN A 154 11.65 0.47 21.97
C ASN A 154 12.05 1.50 23.02
N LEU A 155 11.16 1.82 23.96
CA LEU A 155 11.45 2.73 25.07
C LEU A 155 12.44 2.13 26.06
N SER A 156 12.45 0.81 26.21
CA SER A 156 13.38 0.13 27.11
C SER A 156 14.80 0.04 26.53
N PRO A 157 15.84 0.34 27.33
CA PRO A 157 17.22 0.04 26.97
C PRO A 157 17.58 -1.46 27.13
N PHE A 158 16.74 -2.26 27.81
CA PHE A 158 17.01 -3.65 28.19
C PHE A 158 16.24 -4.68 27.37
N LYS A 159 16.19 -4.47 26.05
CA LYS A 159 15.40 -5.30 25.11
C LYS A 159 15.67 -6.80 25.22
N GLU A 160 16.93 -7.20 25.46
CA GLU A 160 17.30 -8.62 25.65
C GLU A 160 16.67 -9.24 26.90
N GLN A 161 16.55 -8.48 27.99
CA GLN A 161 15.88 -8.94 29.21
C GLN A 161 14.38 -9.11 28.96
N ILE A 162 13.75 -8.15 28.29
CA ILE A 162 12.32 -8.22 27.92
C ILE A 162 12.05 -9.49 27.11
N PHE A 163 12.76 -9.70 26.00
CA PHE A 163 12.50 -10.88 25.17
C PHE A 163 12.82 -12.20 25.88
N THR A 164 13.78 -12.21 26.82
CA THR A 164 14.07 -13.37 27.66
C THR A 164 12.92 -13.67 28.63
N GLU A 165 12.38 -12.64 29.31
CA GLU A 165 11.22 -12.80 30.19
C GLU A 165 9.97 -13.22 29.41
N VAL A 166 9.73 -12.63 28.23
CA VAL A 166 8.64 -13.02 27.34
C VAL A 166 8.76 -14.50 26.95
N TYR A 167 9.95 -14.95 26.56
CA TYR A 167 10.17 -16.37 26.22
C TYR A 167 9.98 -17.29 27.45
N ARG A 168 10.36 -16.84 28.65
CA ARG A 168 10.16 -17.59 29.90
C ARG A 168 8.67 -17.80 30.21
N VAL A 169 7.86 -16.74 30.15
CA VAL A 169 6.44 -16.80 30.54
C VAL A 169 5.55 -17.47 29.49
N LEU A 170 5.93 -17.46 28.21
CA LEU A 170 5.16 -18.14 27.16
C LEU A 170 5.16 -19.66 27.36
N LYS A 171 4.01 -20.30 27.18
CA LYS A 171 3.87 -21.76 27.07
C LYS A 171 4.54 -22.30 25.80
N GLU A 172 4.76 -23.60 25.74
CA GLU A 172 5.02 -24.30 24.48
C GLU A 172 3.84 -24.08 23.51
N GLY A 173 4.11 -23.55 22.32
CA GLY A 173 3.11 -23.11 21.35
C GLY A 173 2.64 -21.66 21.54
N GLY A 174 3.15 -20.95 22.55
CA GLY A 174 2.80 -19.56 22.83
C GLY A 174 3.32 -18.57 21.78
N GLU A 175 2.62 -17.44 21.64
CA GLU A 175 2.90 -16.39 20.65
C GLU A 175 3.25 -15.06 21.33
N LEU A 176 4.36 -14.44 20.93
CA LEU A 176 4.56 -13.00 21.07
C LEU A 176 4.02 -12.32 19.81
N CYS A 177 3.08 -11.38 19.94
CA CYS A 177 2.56 -10.56 18.85
C CYS A 177 2.65 -9.09 19.26
N PHE A 178 3.51 -8.29 18.63
CA PHE A 178 3.72 -6.91 19.02
C PHE A 178 3.90 -5.98 17.82
N SER A 179 3.52 -4.72 18.00
CA SER A 179 3.75 -3.65 17.03
C SER A 179 4.81 -2.71 17.58
N ASP A 180 5.85 -2.41 16.80
CA ASP A 180 6.87 -1.42 17.19
C ASP A 180 7.57 -0.81 15.96
N VAL A 181 8.39 0.20 16.20
CA VAL A 181 9.17 0.90 15.18
C VAL A 181 10.49 0.18 14.89
N PHE A 182 10.81 -0.02 13.61
CA PHE A 182 12.07 -0.61 13.16
C PHE A 182 12.76 0.31 12.16
N ALA A 183 14.09 0.20 12.10
CA ALA A 183 14.90 0.95 11.13
C ALA A 183 15.46 0.02 10.04
N ASP A 184 15.65 0.56 8.83
CA ASP A 184 16.33 -0.14 7.73
C ASP A 184 17.85 -0.28 7.95
N ARG A 185 18.41 0.47 8.90
CA ARG A 185 19.82 0.49 9.26
C ARG A 185 20.04 0.89 10.72
N ARG A 186 21.27 0.74 11.20
CA ARG A 186 21.65 1.12 12.57
C ARG A 186 21.61 2.64 12.73
N LEU A 187 21.02 3.09 13.83
CA LEU A 187 20.93 4.52 14.17
C LEU A 187 22.27 5.06 14.67
N PRO A 188 22.68 6.28 14.25
CA PRO A 188 23.74 7.04 14.90
C PRO A 188 23.38 7.40 16.34
N ASP A 189 24.39 7.61 17.19
CA ASP A 189 24.18 7.92 18.61
C ASP A 189 23.48 9.26 18.85
N GLU A 190 23.63 10.20 17.91
CA GLU A 190 22.91 11.49 17.90
C GLU A 190 21.38 11.26 17.85
N ILE A 191 20.92 10.32 17.03
CA ILE A 191 19.49 9.98 16.89
C ILE A 191 19.02 9.14 18.09
N LYS A 192 19.84 8.17 18.53
CA LYS A 192 19.48 7.30 19.66
C LYS A 192 19.29 8.06 20.97
N ASN A 193 20.05 9.13 21.17
CA ASN A 193 20.04 9.91 22.39
C ASN A 193 19.19 11.17 22.30
N ASP A 194 18.61 11.46 21.13
CA ASP A 194 17.69 12.57 20.96
C ASP A 194 16.39 12.32 21.77
N PRO A 195 16.00 13.25 22.68
CA PRO A 195 14.83 13.08 23.53
C PRO A 195 13.51 12.94 22.76
N VAL A 196 13.35 13.66 21.64
CA VAL A 196 12.14 13.63 20.83
C VAL A 196 12.05 12.31 20.08
N MET A 197 13.15 11.87 19.46
CA MET A 197 13.21 10.60 18.77
C MET A 197 12.91 9.44 19.72
N ARG A 198 13.43 9.46 20.95
CA ARG A 198 13.10 8.45 21.96
C ARG A 198 11.63 8.47 22.36
N GLY A 199 11.06 9.64 22.60
CA GLY A 199 9.64 9.79 22.94
C GLY A 199 8.69 9.30 21.84
N GLU A 200 9.10 9.37 20.59
CA GLU A 200 8.36 8.87 19.41
C GLU A 200 8.67 7.38 19.09
N CYS A 201 9.33 6.65 20.01
CA CYS A 201 9.79 5.26 19.85
C CYS A 201 10.81 5.03 18.71
N MET A 202 11.20 6.09 17.97
CA MET A 202 12.12 6.01 16.83
C MET A 202 13.59 5.92 17.27
N GLY A 203 13.98 6.61 18.34
CA GLY A 203 15.37 6.62 18.84
C GLY A 203 15.81 5.27 19.40
N GLY A 204 14.85 4.46 19.87
CA GLY A 204 15.06 3.10 20.32
C GLY A 204 14.95 2.02 19.24
N ALA A 205 14.58 2.41 18.00
CA ALA A 205 14.25 1.48 16.94
C ALA A 205 15.45 0.61 16.54
N MET A 206 15.23 -0.70 16.48
CA MET A 206 16.25 -1.65 16.09
C MET A 206 16.34 -1.76 14.56
N TYR A 207 17.57 -1.95 14.07
CA TYR A 207 17.78 -2.50 12.75
C TYR A 207 17.22 -3.93 12.68
N LEU A 208 16.41 -4.24 11.66
CA LEU A 208 15.72 -5.53 11.52
C LEU A 208 16.63 -6.76 11.70
N GLU A 209 17.85 -6.76 11.18
CA GLU A 209 18.76 -7.91 11.35
C GLU A 209 19.36 -8.00 12.75
N ASP A 210 19.54 -6.87 13.45
CA ASP A 210 19.97 -6.88 14.85
C ASP A 210 18.84 -7.40 15.74
N PHE A 211 17.59 -7.03 15.43
CA PHE A 211 16.41 -7.62 16.05
C PHE A 211 16.31 -9.13 15.82
N ARG A 212 16.48 -9.61 14.57
CA ARG A 212 16.50 -11.04 14.26
C ARG A 212 17.53 -11.81 15.10
N ARG A 213 18.75 -11.27 15.19
CA ARG A 213 19.83 -11.86 15.99
C ARG A 213 19.52 -11.84 17.48
N LEU A 214 18.89 -10.79 17.98
CA LEU A 214 18.47 -10.66 19.38
C LEU A 214 17.41 -11.71 19.73
N MET A 215 16.34 -11.79 18.93
CA MET A 215 15.27 -12.78 19.11
C MET A 215 15.82 -14.20 19.16
N HIS A 216 16.74 -14.54 18.25
CA HIS A 216 17.39 -15.84 18.24
C HIS A 216 18.18 -16.14 19.53
N ARG A 217 18.88 -15.16 20.11
CA ARG A 217 19.58 -15.34 21.40
C ARG A 217 18.62 -15.57 22.56
N CYS A 218 17.43 -14.95 22.51
CA CYS A 218 16.38 -15.11 23.51
C CYS A 218 15.55 -16.39 23.35
N GLY A 219 15.82 -17.21 22.32
CA GLY A 219 15.15 -18.51 22.09
C GLY A 219 14.10 -18.50 20.98
N PHE A 220 13.76 -17.34 20.41
CA PHE A 220 12.89 -17.25 19.25
C PHE A 220 13.70 -17.48 17.97
N ILE A 221 13.64 -18.70 17.44
CA ILE A 221 14.42 -19.10 16.26
C ILE A 221 14.09 -18.26 15.02
N THR A 222 12.80 -17.96 14.82
CA THR A 222 12.29 -17.18 13.69
C THR A 222 11.15 -16.26 14.14
N TYR A 223 10.87 -15.23 13.34
CA TYR A 223 9.72 -14.35 13.48
C TYR A 223 9.06 -14.14 12.12
N TYR A 224 7.79 -13.77 12.14
CA TYR A 224 6.99 -13.51 10.95
C TYR A 224 6.46 -12.07 10.97
N MET A 225 6.57 -11.40 9.83
CA MET A 225 6.07 -10.04 9.64
C MET A 225 4.59 -10.10 9.28
N VAL A 226 3.72 -9.58 10.15
CA VAL A 226 2.26 -9.54 9.90
C VAL A 226 1.89 -8.32 9.07
N GLU A 227 2.47 -7.17 9.41
CA GLU A 227 2.21 -5.90 8.75
C GLU A 227 3.48 -5.04 8.81
N LYS A 228 3.76 -4.29 7.74
CA LYS A 228 4.88 -3.36 7.66
C LYS A 228 4.49 -2.11 6.90
N THR A 229 4.54 -0.96 7.58
CA THR A 229 4.19 0.35 7.03
C THR A 229 5.34 1.32 7.19
N LEU A 230 5.67 2.09 6.15
CA LEU A 230 6.72 3.11 6.20
C LEU A 230 6.26 4.30 7.04
N ILE A 231 7.07 4.72 8.00
CA ILE A 231 6.86 5.94 8.79
C ILE A 231 7.49 7.10 8.03
N GLN A 232 6.73 8.17 7.85
CA GLN A 232 7.17 9.37 7.15
C GLN A 232 7.20 10.52 8.14
N PRO A 233 8.39 11.00 8.57
CA PRO A 233 8.46 12.18 9.41
C PRO A 233 7.95 13.39 8.62
N HIS A 234 7.04 14.16 9.21
CA HIS A 234 6.50 15.38 8.61
C HIS A 234 7.24 16.64 9.09
N ASP A 235 7.88 16.57 10.26
CA ASP A 235 8.68 17.64 10.84
C ASP A 235 10.05 17.76 10.14
N PHE A 236 10.40 18.97 9.69
CA PHE A 236 11.62 19.23 8.93
C PHE A 236 12.92 18.96 9.72
N GLU A 237 12.93 19.25 11.02
CA GLU A 237 14.11 18.99 11.87
C GLU A 237 14.28 17.48 12.09
N ILE A 238 13.18 16.73 12.23
CA ILE A 238 13.24 15.26 12.28
C ILE A 238 13.72 14.69 10.95
N VAL A 239 13.22 15.16 9.81
CA VAL A 239 13.68 14.71 8.47
C VAL A 239 15.18 14.95 8.30
N ARG A 240 15.67 16.12 8.73
CA ARG A 240 17.10 16.47 8.66
C ARG A 240 17.95 15.58 9.57
N LEU A 241 17.50 15.32 10.79
CA LEU A 241 18.19 14.47 11.76
C LEU A 241 18.24 13.00 11.29
N VAL A 242 17.14 12.51 10.71
CA VAL A 242 16.97 11.13 10.23
C VAL A 242 17.74 10.85 8.94
N GLY A 243 17.87 11.84 8.06
CA GLY A 243 18.55 11.68 6.78
C GLY A 243 17.93 10.56 5.93
N ASP A 244 18.75 9.60 5.49
CA ASP A 244 18.32 8.48 4.64
C ASP A 244 17.79 7.26 5.40
N ILE A 245 17.70 7.33 6.73
CA ILE A 245 17.22 6.21 7.56
C ILE A 245 15.71 6.05 7.33
N LYS A 246 15.28 4.84 6.99
CA LYS A 246 13.86 4.54 6.84
C LYS A 246 13.35 3.85 8.09
N PHE A 247 12.28 4.39 8.64
CA PHE A 247 11.57 3.81 9.77
C PHE A 247 10.30 3.11 9.29
N TYR A 248 9.96 2.01 9.95
CA TYR A 248 8.77 1.23 9.67
C TYR A 248 8.02 0.95 10.97
N SER A 249 6.70 1.11 10.95
CA SER A 249 5.83 0.48 11.94
C SER A 249 5.62 -0.96 11.49
N CYS A 250 6.06 -1.92 12.31
CA CYS A 250 5.97 -3.33 11.99
C CYS A 250 5.18 -4.05 13.07
N THR A 251 4.21 -4.86 12.66
CA THR A 251 3.58 -5.86 13.53
C THR A 251 4.26 -7.20 13.28
N VAL A 252 4.85 -7.76 14.31
CA VAL A 252 5.64 -8.99 14.27
C VAL A 252 5.00 -10.04 15.16
N ARG A 253 5.05 -11.30 14.72
CA ARG A 253 4.79 -12.45 15.59
C ARG A 253 5.96 -13.42 15.66
N ALA A 254 6.19 -13.97 16.84
CA ALA A 254 7.20 -14.99 17.09
C ALA A 254 6.63 -16.05 18.03
N PHE A 255 7.04 -17.31 17.86
CA PHE A 255 6.47 -18.44 18.60
C PHE A 255 7.52 -19.18 19.41
N LYS A 256 7.14 -19.59 20.62
CA LYS A 256 7.91 -20.53 21.43
C LYS A 256 7.50 -21.96 21.04
N VAL A 257 8.20 -22.53 20.06
CA VAL A 257 7.96 -23.91 19.60
C VAL A 257 9.29 -24.64 19.48
N LYS A 258 9.37 -25.84 20.04
CA LYS A 258 10.56 -26.69 19.95
C LYS A 258 10.74 -27.23 18.54
N GLY A 259 11.99 -27.27 18.10
CA GLY A 259 12.36 -27.86 16.82
C GLY A 259 12.07 -26.98 15.60
N LEU A 260 11.83 -25.67 15.79
CA LEU A 260 11.90 -24.71 14.69
C LEU A 260 13.33 -24.59 14.19
N GLU A 261 13.47 -24.39 12.88
CA GLU A 261 14.73 -24.20 12.18
C GLU A 261 14.90 -22.71 11.82
N ASP A 262 16.14 -22.24 11.68
CA ASP A 262 16.46 -20.84 11.36
C ASP A 262 16.00 -20.41 9.97
N ARG A 263 15.66 -21.39 9.13
CA ARG A 263 15.11 -21.22 7.80
C ARG A 263 13.83 -22.04 7.64
N GLU A 264 13.02 -21.61 6.69
CA GLU A 264 11.82 -22.32 6.31
C GLU A 264 12.20 -23.50 5.40
N GLU A 265 12.06 -24.73 5.90
CA GLU A 265 12.42 -25.97 5.19
C GLU A 265 11.18 -26.71 4.67
N ASP A 266 11.27 -27.29 3.47
CA ASP A 266 10.18 -28.02 2.82
C ASP A 266 10.23 -29.50 3.18
N TYR A 267 9.15 -29.97 3.82
CA TYR A 267 8.94 -31.36 4.19
C TYR A 267 7.64 -31.92 3.57
N GLY A 268 7.08 -31.21 2.59
CA GLY A 268 5.83 -31.57 1.92
C GLY A 268 4.59 -31.42 2.79
N HIS A 269 4.62 -30.51 3.77
CA HIS A 269 3.45 -30.24 4.61
C HIS A 269 2.41 -29.40 3.87
N SER A 270 1.15 -29.58 4.23
CA SER A 270 0.05 -28.71 3.83
C SER A 270 -0.85 -28.44 5.02
N ALA A 271 -1.46 -27.27 5.08
CA ALA A 271 -2.41 -26.93 6.13
C ALA A 271 -3.71 -26.37 5.55
N VAL A 272 -4.83 -26.69 6.20
CA VAL A 272 -6.17 -26.26 5.82
C VAL A 272 -6.77 -25.48 6.98
N TYR A 273 -7.12 -24.21 6.75
CA TYR A 273 -7.89 -23.44 7.73
C TYR A 273 -9.35 -23.89 7.74
N LEU A 274 -9.89 -24.21 8.91
CA LEU A 274 -11.24 -24.77 9.07
C LEU A 274 -12.33 -23.69 9.11
N GLY A 275 -11.96 -22.41 9.22
CA GLY A 275 -12.93 -21.32 9.32
C GLY A 275 -13.69 -21.29 10.64
N THR A 276 -13.07 -21.77 11.72
CA THR A 276 -13.68 -21.91 13.05
C THR A 276 -13.34 -20.76 14.00
N MET A 277 -12.44 -19.83 13.63
CA MET A 277 -12.25 -18.59 14.41
C MET A 277 -13.42 -17.64 14.15
N GLU A 278 -14.02 -17.09 15.20
CA GLU A 278 -15.20 -16.23 15.10
C GLU A 278 -14.86 -14.88 14.46
N GLU A 279 -13.66 -14.40 14.73
CA GLU A 279 -13.10 -13.13 14.28
C GLU A 279 -13.01 -13.05 12.76
N ASN A 280 -12.70 -14.17 12.09
CA ASN A 280 -12.73 -14.28 10.64
C ASN A 280 -12.88 -15.74 10.17
N ARG A 281 -14.10 -16.12 9.79
CA ARG A 281 -14.38 -17.48 9.30
C ARG A 281 -13.91 -17.74 7.87
N ARG A 282 -13.61 -16.71 7.08
CA ARG A 282 -13.36 -16.84 5.62
C ARG A 282 -11.90 -17.14 5.31
N TYR A 283 -10.98 -16.51 6.03
CA TYR A 283 -9.55 -16.66 5.85
C TYR A 283 -8.79 -16.33 7.14
N PHE A 284 -7.52 -16.72 7.20
CA PHE A 284 -6.59 -16.39 8.28
C PHE A 284 -5.26 -15.95 7.69
N ASP A 285 -4.80 -14.76 8.09
CA ASP A 285 -3.50 -14.21 7.69
C ASP A 285 -2.46 -14.57 8.76
N PHE A 286 -1.55 -15.48 8.39
CA PHE A 286 -0.47 -15.90 9.26
C PHE A 286 0.68 -14.88 9.23
N ASP A 287 1.00 -14.33 8.08
CA ASP A 287 1.97 -13.24 7.91
C ASP A 287 1.60 -12.42 6.65
N GLU A 288 2.42 -11.45 6.28
CA GLU A 288 2.18 -10.57 5.12
C GLU A 288 2.17 -11.31 3.77
N THR A 289 2.63 -12.55 3.73
CA THR A 289 2.76 -13.42 2.54
C THR A 289 1.86 -14.66 2.59
N CYS A 290 1.45 -15.11 3.76
CA CYS A 290 0.78 -16.38 3.99
C CYS A 290 -0.68 -16.20 4.44
N ARG A 291 -1.62 -16.38 3.50
CA ARG A 291 -3.07 -16.37 3.74
C ARG A 291 -3.66 -17.76 3.56
N PHE A 292 -4.32 -18.27 4.59
CA PHE A 292 -5.11 -19.48 4.52
C PHE A 292 -6.57 -19.16 4.21
N ILE A 293 -7.12 -19.78 3.16
CA ILE A 293 -8.54 -19.67 2.82
C ILE A 293 -9.28 -20.86 3.42
N LYS A 294 -10.46 -20.62 3.99
CA LYS A 294 -11.31 -21.67 4.57
C LYS A 294 -11.44 -22.86 3.62
N ASN A 295 -11.19 -24.06 4.15
CA ASN A 295 -11.31 -25.36 3.49
C ASN A 295 -10.42 -25.53 2.25
N LYS A 296 -9.41 -24.68 2.05
CA LYS A 296 -8.42 -24.83 0.98
C LYS A 296 -7.07 -25.25 1.57
N PRO A 297 -6.45 -26.33 1.06
CA PRO A 297 -5.09 -26.68 1.45
C PRO A 297 -4.09 -25.66 0.92
N LEU A 298 -3.11 -25.33 1.75
CA LEU A 298 -1.97 -24.49 1.41
C LEU A 298 -0.69 -25.24 1.79
N GLY A 299 0.26 -25.34 0.87
CA GLY A 299 1.60 -25.86 1.17
C GLY A 299 2.28 -24.97 2.21
N VAL A 300 2.87 -25.57 3.24
CA VAL A 300 3.52 -24.83 4.32
C VAL A 300 4.88 -25.42 4.63
N SER A 301 5.78 -24.59 5.13
CA SER A 301 7.07 -25.04 5.64
C SER A 301 6.91 -25.94 6.87
N ARG A 302 7.99 -26.59 7.26
CA ARG A 302 8.06 -27.34 8.52
C ARG A 302 7.84 -26.45 9.75
N ASN A 303 8.38 -25.24 9.78
CA ASN A 303 8.18 -24.32 10.90
C ASN A 303 6.71 -23.95 11.06
N VAL A 304 6.07 -23.49 9.98
CA VAL A 304 4.64 -23.13 10.00
C VAL A 304 3.78 -24.35 10.34
N ALA A 305 4.08 -25.52 9.79
CA ALA A 305 3.39 -26.76 10.17
C ALA A 305 3.52 -27.08 11.66
N ALA A 306 4.72 -26.94 12.24
CA ALA A 306 4.96 -27.15 13.66
C ALA A 306 4.19 -26.12 14.52
N ILE A 307 4.22 -24.84 14.14
CA ILE A 307 3.49 -23.78 14.83
C ILE A 307 1.97 -24.06 14.82
N LEU A 308 1.42 -24.42 13.67
CA LEU A 308 -0.01 -24.73 13.55
C LEU A 308 -0.42 -25.98 14.34
N LYS A 309 0.47 -26.97 14.49
CA LYS A 309 0.21 -28.19 15.27
C LYS A 309 0.32 -27.98 16.78
N THR A 310 1.22 -27.10 17.22
CA THR A 310 1.57 -26.94 18.64
C THR A 310 0.83 -25.79 19.32
N SER A 311 0.65 -24.67 18.62
CA SER A 311 0.01 -23.47 19.17
C SER A 311 -1.51 -23.63 19.35
N ARG A 312 -2.15 -22.59 19.91
CA ARG A 312 -3.61 -22.49 19.98
C ARG A 312 -4.32 -22.65 18.63
N MET A 313 -3.61 -22.42 17.52
CA MET A 313 -4.14 -22.56 16.16
C MET A 313 -4.49 -24.00 15.79
N LYS A 314 -4.00 -25.02 16.52
CA LYS A 314 -4.26 -26.44 16.23
C LYS A 314 -5.73 -26.82 16.13
N ASN A 315 -6.60 -26.12 16.86
CA ASN A 315 -8.05 -26.36 16.83
C ASN A 315 -8.74 -25.75 15.59
N HIS A 316 -8.01 -24.95 14.81
CA HIS A 316 -8.50 -24.19 13.67
C HIS A 316 -7.89 -24.65 12.35
N PHE A 317 -6.95 -25.60 12.38
CA PHE A 317 -6.21 -26.06 11.23
C PHE A 317 -6.11 -27.58 11.18
N THR A 318 -6.22 -28.14 9.99
CA THR A 318 -5.79 -29.52 9.72
C THR A 318 -4.45 -29.45 9.00
N VAL A 319 -3.40 -30.06 9.57
CA VAL A 319 -2.07 -30.13 8.94
C VAL A 319 -1.80 -31.55 8.46
N THR A 320 -1.47 -31.69 7.18
CA THR A 320 -1.18 -32.95 6.48
C THR A 320 0.26 -32.98 5.97
N GLY A 321 0.72 -34.17 5.54
CA GLY A 321 2.11 -34.44 5.16
C GLY A 321 2.89 -35.08 6.29
N GLU A 322 3.47 -36.27 6.03
CA GLU A 322 4.15 -37.11 7.04
C GLU A 322 5.49 -36.52 7.51
N GLY A 323 6.08 -35.61 6.74
CA GLY A 323 7.30 -34.90 7.12
C GLY A 323 8.56 -35.78 7.16
N GLU A 324 8.54 -36.93 6.48
CA GLU A 324 9.64 -37.90 6.51
C GLU A 324 10.77 -37.58 5.54
N THR A 325 10.50 -36.82 4.47
CA THR A 325 11.48 -36.48 3.42
C THR A 325 11.71 -34.98 3.36
N HIS A 326 12.94 -34.55 3.64
CA HIS A 326 13.38 -33.17 3.41
C HIS A 326 13.55 -32.90 1.92
N ARG A 327 12.96 -31.82 1.42
CA ARG A 327 12.95 -31.42 -0.01
C ARG A 327 13.83 -30.21 -0.29
N GLY A 328 14.65 -29.80 0.68
CA GLY A 328 15.41 -28.56 0.66
C GLY A 328 14.61 -27.38 1.21
N LEU A 329 15.06 -26.17 0.88
CA LEU A 329 14.43 -24.95 1.37
C LEU A 329 13.00 -24.83 0.88
N PHE A 330 12.10 -24.43 1.79
CA PHE A 330 10.77 -23.95 1.46
C PHE A 330 10.90 -22.59 0.78
N GLY A 331 11.25 -22.63 -0.50
CA GLY A 331 11.53 -21.44 -1.29
C GLY A 331 10.27 -20.68 -1.66
N GLU A 332 10.46 -19.47 -2.19
CA GLU A 332 9.40 -18.68 -2.84
C GLU A 332 8.56 -19.50 -3.83
N ILE A 333 9.09 -20.61 -4.37
CA ILE A 333 8.38 -21.56 -5.22
C ILE A 333 7.21 -22.26 -4.51
N ALA A 334 7.22 -22.41 -3.18
CA ALA A 334 6.10 -22.98 -2.42
C ALA A 334 5.06 -21.93 -1.97
N LEU A 335 5.46 -20.66 -1.82
CA LEU A 335 4.53 -19.54 -1.91
C LEU A 335 3.99 -19.39 -3.35
N GLN A 336 4.79 -19.74 -4.37
CA GLN A 336 4.36 -20.01 -5.75
C GLN A 336 3.81 -21.44 -5.93
N LEU A 337 3.45 -22.16 -4.86
CA LEU A 337 2.49 -23.27 -4.92
C LEU A 337 1.10 -22.81 -4.46
N ASN A 338 0.96 -21.53 -4.13
CA ASN A 338 -0.15 -20.73 -4.62
C ASN A 338 0.40 -19.50 -5.35
N PRO A 339 0.85 -19.62 -6.62
CA PRO A 339 0.32 -18.64 -7.54
C PRO A 339 -1.18 -18.88 -7.35
N THR A 340 -1.97 -17.86 -7.13
CA THR A 340 -3.32 -18.03 -7.63
C THR A 340 -3.24 -18.76 -8.98
N GLN A 341 -4.01 -19.83 -9.22
CA GLN A 341 -3.98 -20.66 -10.45
C GLN A 341 -4.02 -19.87 -11.78
N TYR A 342 -4.10 -18.56 -11.68
CA TYR A 342 -3.85 -17.54 -12.67
C TYR A 342 -2.44 -17.67 -13.25
N ASP A 343 -2.44 -18.32 -14.41
CA ASP A 343 -1.55 -18.04 -15.51
C ASP A 343 -1.09 -16.57 -15.50
N LYS A 344 0.22 -16.35 -15.29
CA LYS A 344 0.86 -15.02 -15.28
C LYS A 344 0.70 -14.28 -16.61
N THR A 345 0.34 -15.00 -17.67
CA THR A 345 0.07 -14.44 -19.00
C THR A 345 -1.41 -14.12 -19.22
N GLN A 346 -2.30 -14.51 -18.29
CA GLN A 346 -3.72 -14.26 -18.42
C GLN A 346 -4.02 -12.77 -18.25
N LYS A 347 -4.43 -12.14 -19.35
CA LYS A 347 -4.90 -10.75 -19.35
C LYS A 347 -6.02 -10.53 -18.33
N ILE A 348 -5.95 -9.40 -17.63
CA ILE A 348 -7.04 -8.96 -16.76
C ILE A 348 -8.22 -8.53 -17.64
N SER A 349 -9.35 -9.21 -17.47
CA SER A 349 -10.60 -8.96 -18.18
C SER A 349 -11.67 -8.44 -17.23
N ILE A 350 -12.76 -7.89 -17.78
CA ILE A 350 -13.95 -7.51 -16.99
C ILE A 350 -14.44 -8.68 -16.14
N LYS A 351 -14.45 -9.90 -16.70
CA LYS A 351 -14.80 -11.11 -15.95
C LYS A 351 -13.90 -11.30 -14.73
N THR A 352 -12.58 -11.15 -14.92
CA THR A 352 -11.61 -11.26 -13.82
C THR A 352 -11.91 -10.26 -12.70
N LEU A 353 -12.19 -9.00 -13.07
CA LEU A 353 -12.49 -7.94 -12.12
C LEU A 353 -13.82 -8.21 -11.39
N ASN A 354 -14.86 -8.62 -12.11
CA ASN A 354 -16.17 -8.93 -11.53
C ASN A 354 -16.12 -10.14 -10.59
N ASP A 355 -15.31 -11.15 -10.92
CA ASP A 355 -15.10 -12.32 -10.06
C ASP A 355 -14.44 -11.91 -8.73
N GLU A 356 -13.45 -11.00 -8.78
CA GLU A 356 -12.82 -10.45 -7.57
C GLU A 356 -13.75 -9.50 -6.80
N MET A 357 -14.56 -8.69 -7.48
CA MET A 357 -15.59 -7.87 -6.82
C MET A 357 -16.58 -8.71 -6.02
N LYS A 358 -17.10 -9.79 -6.61
CA LYS A 358 -17.98 -10.74 -5.92
C LYS A 358 -17.28 -11.41 -4.74
N ARG A 359 -16.01 -11.79 -4.90
CA ARG A 359 -15.21 -12.43 -3.86
C ARG A 359 -14.98 -11.53 -2.64
N TYR A 360 -14.86 -10.22 -2.85
CA TYR A 360 -14.59 -9.22 -1.81
C TYR A 360 -15.81 -8.40 -1.38
N ASP A 361 -17.01 -8.82 -1.79
CA ASP A 361 -18.28 -8.12 -1.52
C ASP A 361 -18.17 -6.62 -1.89
N ILE A 362 -17.66 -6.32 -3.08
CA ILE A 362 -17.50 -4.96 -3.61
C ILE A 362 -18.78 -4.61 -4.38
N PRO A 363 -19.47 -3.50 -4.04
CA PRO A 363 -20.66 -3.07 -4.77
C PRO A 363 -20.32 -2.64 -6.21
N GLU A 364 -21.28 -2.79 -7.12
CA GLU A 364 -21.14 -2.24 -8.48
C GLU A 364 -20.95 -0.72 -8.40
N PHE A 365 -20.25 -0.14 -9.38
CA PHE A 365 -19.86 1.26 -9.33
C PHE A 365 -21.07 2.20 -9.18
N MET A 366 -22.11 1.98 -9.98
CA MET A 366 -23.32 2.82 -9.93
C MET A 366 -24.16 2.61 -8.66
N ASP A 367 -23.99 1.50 -7.93
CA ASP A 367 -24.69 1.30 -6.66
C ASP A 367 -24.18 2.26 -5.57
N LYS A 368 -22.97 2.81 -5.73
CA LYS A 368 -22.41 3.83 -4.81
C LYS A 368 -22.67 5.26 -5.25
N VAL A 369 -23.02 5.48 -6.52
CA VAL A 369 -23.31 6.81 -7.07
C VAL A 369 -24.74 7.20 -6.70
N LYS A 370 -24.92 8.39 -6.14
CA LYS A 370 -26.23 8.88 -5.68
C LYS A 370 -26.78 10.02 -6.52
N SER A 371 -25.90 10.77 -7.18
CA SER A 371 -26.23 12.01 -7.91
C SER A 371 -26.85 11.76 -9.27
N ILE A 372 -26.57 10.61 -9.91
CA ILE A 372 -27.01 10.29 -11.27
C ILE A 372 -27.33 8.79 -11.39
N ASP A 373 -28.33 8.46 -12.22
CA ASP A 373 -28.70 7.07 -12.50
C ASP A 373 -27.79 6.42 -13.56
N LYS A 374 -27.19 7.25 -14.43
CA LYS A 374 -26.36 6.83 -15.56
C LYS A 374 -25.28 7.84 -15.83
N LEU A 375 -24.10 7.36 -16.22
CA LEU A 375 -22.98 8.20 -16.62
C LEU A 375 -23.10 8.57 -18.10
N TYR A 376 -23.02 9.86 -18.41
CA TYR A 376 -23.02 10.37 -19.77
C TYR A 376 -21.79 11.22 -20.03
N SER A 377 -21.30 11.16 -21.27
CA SER A 377 -20.36 12.15 -21.78
C SER A 377 -20.97 13.55 -21.86
N LYS A 378 -20.11 14.57 -21.92
CA LYS A 378 -20.51 15.93 -22.26
C LYS A 378 -21.03 15.95 -23.71
N PRO A 379 -22.00 16.81 -24.06
CA PRO A 379 -22.50 16.94 -25.43
C PRO A 379 -21.42 17.33 -26.43
N LYS A 380 -20.44 18.13 -26.00
CA LYS A 380 -19.24 18.46 -26.74
C LYS A 380 -18.03 18.03 -25.91
N LEU A 381 -17.16 17.23 -26.52
CA LEU A 381 -15.91 16.78 -25.91
C LEU A 381 -14.81 17.78 -26.23
N THR A 382 -13.86 17.95 -25.30
CA THR A 382 -12.71 18.82 -25.49
C THR A 382 -11.47 18.06 -25.98
N THR A 383 -11.33 16.79 -25.61
CA THR A 383 -10.08 16.04 -25.81
C THR A 383 -10.27 14.80 -26.69
N MET A 384 -9.39 14.64 -27.68
CA MET A 384 -9.24 13.39 -28.43
C MET A 384 -7.90 12.78 -28.06
N GLN A 385 -7.93 11.63 -27.39
CA GLN A 385 -6.72 10.90 -27.02
C GLN A 385 -6.44 9.81 -28.05
N VAL A 386 -5.23 9.76 -28.61
CA VAL A 386 -4.88 8.89 -29.74
C VAL A 386 -3.67 8.04 -29.37
N ASN A 387 -3.86 6.73 -29.27
CA ASN A 387 -2.79 5.77 -29.04
C ASN A 387 -2.14 5.38 -30.39
N VAL A 388 -0.91 5.84 -30.62
CA VAL A 388 -0.24 5.64 -31.92
C VAL A 388 0.48 4.30 -32.06
N GLY A 389 0.42 3.45 -31.04
CA GLY A 389 1.02 2.12 -31.04
C GLY A 389 1.55 1.68 -29.69
N TYR A 390 1.83 0.38 -29.55
CA TYR A 390 2.27 -0.20 -28.27
C TYR A 390 3.76 -0.51 -28.20
N ARG A 391 4.51 -0.24 -29.29
CA ARG A 391 5.96 -0.39 -29.30
C ARG A 391 6.60 0.63 -28.36
N CYS A 392 7.47 0.16 -27.48
CA CYS A 392 8.15 0.97 -26.47
C CYS A 392 9.56 0.45 -26.25
N ASN A 393 10.55 1.31 -25.97
CA ASN A 393 11.88 0.85 -25.59
C ASN A 393 11.96 0.31 -24.14
N LEU A 394 10.87 0.40 -23.37
CA LEU A 394 10.79 -0.04 -21.97
C LEU A 394 9.68 -1.09 -21.76
N SER A 395 9.80 -1.86 -20.68
CA SER A 395 8.81 -2.84 -20.21
C SER A 395 8.43 -2.59 -18.75
N CYS A 396 7.86 -1.42 -18.44
CA CYS A 396 7.53 -1.02 -17.06
C CYS A 396 6.51 -1.96 -16.38
N THR A 397 6.74 -2.28 -15.10
CA THR A 397 5.88 -3.18 -14.32
C THR A 397 4.48 -2.61 -14.08
N HIS A 398 4.35 -1.29 -13.96
CA HIS A 398 3.05 -0.61 -13.79
C HIS A 398 2.28 -0.37 -15.10
N CYS A 399 2.82 -0.76 -16.27
CA CYS A 399 2.22 -0.40 -17.56
C CYS A 399 0.92 -1.15 -17.82
N PHE A 400 -0.20 -0.44 -17.75
CA PHE A 400 -1.52 -1.02 -17.99
C PHE A 400 -1.83 -1.27 -19.48
N LEU A 401 -1.16 -0.55 -20.41
CA LEU A 401 -1.22 -0.78 -21.87
C LEU A 401 -0.39 -2.00 -22.32
N GLU A 402 0.42 -2.56 -21.43
CA GLU A 402 1.33 -3.69 -21.72
C GLU A 402 2.33 -3.39 -22.86
N CYS A 403 2.70 -2.12 -23.05
CA CYS A 403 3.66 -1.71 -24.09
C CYS A 403 5.04 -2.35 -23.87
N GLY A 404 5.79 -2.56 -24.96
CA GLY A 404 7.11 -3.16 -24.87
C GLY A 404 7.88 -3.21 -26.19
N PRO A 405 9.16 -3.63 -26.16
CA PRO A 405 10.04 -3.62 -27.34
C PRO A 405 9.57 -4.52 -28.49
N GLU A 406 8.94 -5.65 -28.13
CA GLU A 406 8.49 -6.69 -29.05
C GLU A 406 7.09 -6.43 -29.64
N ARG A 407 6.42 -5.35 -29.23
CA ARG A 407 5.09 -4.98 -29.77
C ARG A 407 5.24 -4.46 -31.20
N THR A 408 4.29 -4.80 -32.06
CA THR A 408 4.28 -4.46 -33.49
C THR A 408 3.12 -3.55 -33.89
N GLU A 409 2.15 -3.40 -33.00
CA GLU A 409 0.98 -2.57 -33.19
C GLU A 409 1.37 -1.10 -33.33
N MET A 410 1.01 -0.50 -34.46
CA MET A 410 1.42 0.84 -34.85
C MET A 410 0.37 1.47 -35.76
N MET A 411 0.00 2.71 -35.44
CA MET A 411 -1.02 3.44 -36.19
C MET A 411 -0.50 3.83 -37.57
N THR A 412 -1.32 3.62 -38.60
CA THR A 412 -1.00 4.00 -39.98
C THR A 412 -1.27 5.49 -40.21
N LYS A 413 -0.61 6.06 -41.23
CA LYS A 413 -0.89 7.44 -41.65
C LYS A 413 -2.37 7.64 -42.03
N GLU A 414 -2.99 6.66 -42.68
CA GLU A 414 -4.40 6.71 -43.05
C GLU A 414 -5.32 6.85 -41.81
N THR A 415 -5.07 6.06 -40.76
CA THR A 415 -5.80 6.20 -39.48
C THR A 415 -5.56 7.56 -38.83
N MET A 416 -4.33 8.09 -38.88
CA MET A 416 -4.02 9.45 -38.41
C MET A 416 -4.80 10.50 -39.20
N ASP A 417 -4.95 10.34 -40.51
CA ASP A 417 -5.74 11.25 -41.36
C ASP A 417 -7.22 11.24 -40.97
N PHE A 418 -7.78 10.07 -40.61
CA PHE A 418 -9.12 10.00 -40.02
C PHE A 418 -9.19 10.71 -38.67
N CYS A 419 -8.18 10.58 -37.80
CA CYS A 419 -8.12 11.29 -36.52
C CYS A 419 -8.12 12.80 -36.72
N LEU A 420 -7.30 13.34 -37.63
CA LEU A 420 -7.24 14.78 -37.93
C LEU A 420 -8.58 15.33 -38.44
N ARG A 421 -9.25 14.58 -39.31
CA ARG A 421 -10.58 14.97 -39.80
C ARG A 421 -11.62 14.93 -38.71
N ALA A 422 -11.69 13.86 -37.94
CA ALA A 422 -12.59 13.73 -36.79
C ALA A 422 -12.34 14.81 -35.73
N PHE A 423 -11.08 15.15 -35.48
CA PHE A 423 -10.67 16.21 -34.55
C PHE A 423 -11.24 17.57 -34.97
N LYS A 424 -11.09 17.91 -36.25
CA LYS A 424 -11.63 19.14 -36.81
C LYS A 424 -13.15 19.15 -36.81
N THR A 425 -13.78 18.07 -37.29
CA THR A 425 -15.24 17.98 -37.42
C THR A 425 -15.96 17.96 -36.07
N GLY A 426 -15.39 17.29 -35.07
CA GLY A 426 -15.93 17.24 -33.71
C GLY A 426 -15.67 18.52 -32.90
N GLY A 427 -14.81 19.42 -33.39
CA GLY A 427 -14.48 20.67 -32.70
C GLY A 427 -13.73 20.44 -31.38
N TYR A 428 -12.86 19.43 -31.35
CA TYR A 428 -11.97 19.14 -30.22
C TYR A 428 -10.91 20.24 -30.10
N GLU A 429 -10.39 20.41 -28.88
CA GLU A 429 -9.42 21.47 -28.55
C GLU A 429 -8.02 20.91 -28.27
N VAL A 430 -7.95 19.67 -27.76
CA VAL A 430 -6.72 19.02 -27.33
C VAL A 430 -6.56 17.64 -27.99
N MET A 431 -5.48 17.46 -28.76
CA MET A 431 -5.02 16.18 -29.28
C MET A 431 -4.01 15.58 -28.30
N ASP A 432 -4.40 14.55 -27.57
CA ASP A 432 -3.55 13.87 -26.58
C ASP A 432 -2.94 12.59 -27.15
N ILE A 433 -1.68 12.64 -27.59
CA ILE A 433 -0.99 11.54 -28.23
C ILE A 433 -0.33 10.65 -27.18
N THR A 434 -0.74 9.38 -27.13
CA THR A 434 -0.30 8.35 -26.17
C THR A 434 0.19 7.10 -26.89
N GLY A 435 0.58 6.07 -26.14
CA GLY A 435 1.12 4.82 -26.64
C GLY A 435 2.30 4.35 -25.81
N GLY A 436 3.09 3.42 -26.37
CA GLY A 436 4.33 2.96 -25.76
C GLY A 436 5.40 4.06 -25.74
N SER A 437 6.11 4.19 -26.85
CA SER A 437 6.93 5.36 -27.17
C SER A 437 6.38 5.92 -28.48
N PRO A 438 5.53 6.97 -28.45
CA PRO A 438 4.95 7.53 -29.67
C PRO A 438 5.99 7.80 -30.76
N GLU A 439 7.19 8.22 -30.38
CA GLU A 439 8.34 8.55 -31.23
C GLU A 439 8.80 7.38 -32.11
N MET A 440 8.45 6.15 -31.73
CA MET A 440 8.75 4.97 -32.54
C MET A 440 7.81 4.81 -33.73
N ASN A 441 6.70 5.56 -33.81
CA ASN A 441 5.83 5.59 -34.97
C ASN A 441 6.45 6.46 -36.10
N PRO A 442 6.67 5.93 -37.31
CA PRO A 442 7.32 6.65 -38.39
C PRO A 442 6.53 7.87 -38.90
N ASN A 443 5.23 7.96 -38.59
CA ASN A 443 4.37 9.05 -39.00
C ASN A 443 4.10 10.07 -37.88
N LEU A 444 4.76 9.95 -36.72
CA LEU A 444 4.49 10.84 -35.58
C LEU A 444 4.76 12.32 -35.92
N GLU A 445 5.87 12.63 -36.57
CA GLU A 445 6.21 14.03 -36.90
C GLU A 445 5.14 14.67 -37.79
N TYR A 446 4.71 13.96 -38.84
CA TYR A 446 3.57 14.36 -39.67
C TYR A 446 2.32 14.62 -38.83
N PHE A 447 2.00 13.70 -37.92
CA PHE A 447 0.78 13.80 -37.13
C PHE A 447 0.81 14.99 -36.17
N ILE A 448 1.95 15.24 -35.51
CA ILE A 448 2.14 16.42 -34.65
C ILE A 448 2.01 17.71 -35.47
N ASP A 449 2.64 17.77 -36.65
CA ASP A 449 2.60 18.96 -37.49
C ASP A 449 1.18 19.33 -37.93
N GLU A 450 0.41 18.34 -38.37
CA GLU A 450 -0.97 18.60 -38.79
C GLU A 450 -1.91 18.83 -37.60
N ALA A 451 -1.76 18.10 -36.49
CA ALA A 451 -2.59 18.29 -35.31
C ALA A 451 -2.38 19.67 -34.68
N SER A 452 -1.14 20.17 -34.66
CA SER A 452 -0.79 21.48 -34.06
C SER A 452 -1.37 22.66 -34.83
N LYS A 453 -1.74 22.48 -36.11
CA LYS A 453 -2.49 23.48 -36.90
C LYS A 453 -3.97 23.53 -36.52
N LEU A 454 -4.50 22.47 -35.90
CA LEU A 454 -5.92 22.32 -35.58
C LEU A 454 -6.22 22.65 -34.11
N GLY A 455 -5.30 22.35 -33.19
CA GLY A 455 -5.49 22.55 -31.76
C GLY A 455 -4.22 22.36 -30.95
N LYS A 456 -4.37 22.27 -29.61
CA LYS A 456 -3.24 22.00 -28.73
C LYS A 456 -2.85 20.53 -28.81
N VAL A 457 -1.55 20.26 -28.82
CA VAL A 457 -1.02 18.88 -28.86
C VAL A 457 -0.33 18.55 -27.56
N ILE A 458 -0.68 17.41 -26.99
CA ILE A 458 0.02 16.76 -25.89
C ILE A 458 0.71 15.52 -26.45
N VAL A 459 1.96 15.28 -26.07
CA VAL A 459 2.64 14.00 -26.33
C VAL A 459 3.06 13.40 -24.99
N ARG A 460 2.59 12.18 -24.73
CA ARG A 460 2.96 11.38 -23.56
C ARG A 460 4.16 10.52 -23.89
N THR A 461 5.30 10.86 -23.29
CA THR A 461 6.58 10.19 -23.57
C THR A 461 7.19 9.58 -22.33
N ASN A 462 7.91 8.49 -22.53
CA ASN A 462 8.72 7.88 -21.48
C ASN A 462 10.05 8.61 -21.24
N LEU A 463 10.34 9.69 -21.97
CA LEU A 463 11.58 10.49 -21.98
C LEU A 463 12.82 9.77 -22.49
N THR A 464 13.09 8.56 -22.00
CA THR A 464 14.33 7.82 -22.27
C THR A 464 14.55 7.54 -23.76
N ILE A 465 13.47 7.40 -24.54
CA ILE A 465 13.55 7.21 -25.99
C ILE A 465 14.27 8.36 -26.71
N LEU A 466 14.15 9.59 -26.20
CA LEU A 466 14.77 10.80 -26.79
C LEU A 466 16.29 10.83 -26.61
N LYS A 467 16.87 9.94 -25.80
CA LYS A 467 18.32 9.77 -25.68
C LYS A 467 18.90 8.99 -26.87
N ASN A 468 18.08 8.19 -27.55
CA ASN A 468 18.50 7.46 -28.73
C ASN A 468 18.62 8.43 -29.92
N GLU A 469 19.78 8.45 -30.58
CA GLU A 469 20.07 9.35 -31.70
C GLU A 469 19.01 9.28 -32.81
N LYS A 470 18.42 8.10 -33.04
CA LYS A 470 17.34 7.91 -34.03
C LYS A 470 16.11 8.77 -33.74
N TYR A 471 15.82 9.03 -32.47
CA TYR A 471 14.60 9.71 -32.02
C TYR A 471 14.86 11.08 -31.40
N ALA A 472 16.12 11.48 -31.23
CA ALA A 472 16.50 12.74 -30.59
C ALA A 472 15.93 13.99 -31.31
N HIS A 473 15.72 13.92 -32.64
CA HIS A 473 15.13 15.00 -33.43
C HIS A 473 13.71 15.40 -32.98
N PHE A 474 12.98 14.52 -32.28
CA PHE A 474 11.64 14.85 -31.76
C PHE A 474 11.65 16.00 -30.74
N ILE A 475 12.78 16.28 -30.08
CA ILE A 475 12.90 17.47 -29.21
C ILE A 475 12.65 18.75 -30.02
N ASP A 476 13.20 18.85 -31.23
CA ASP A 476 13.00 20.00 -32.11
C ASP A 476 11.58 20.03 -32.67
N VAL A 477 11.01 18.86 -33.00
CA VAL A 477 9.62 18.72 -33.44
C VAL A 477 8.64 19.19 -32.36
N TYR A 478 8.87 18.82 -31.10
CA TYR A 478 8.04 19.25 -29.98
C TYR A 478 8.12 20.76 -29.78
N MET A 479 9.35 21.30 -29.76
CA MET A 479 9.58 22.73 -29.56
C MET A 479 8.93 23.58 -30.67
N ARG A 480 9.15 23.24 -31.95
CA ARG A 480 8.63 24.04 -33.09
C ARG A 480 7.10 24.06 -33.15
N ASN A 481 6.47 22.99 -32.68
CA ASN A 481 5.02 22.86 -32.62
C ASN A 481 4.41 23.24 -31.26
N LYS A 482 5.23 23.67 -30.29
CA LYS A 482 4.79 24.02 -28.93
C LYS A 482 3.98 22.88 -28.26
N VAL A 483 4.42 21.65 -28.48
CA VAL A 483 3.79 20.45 -27.89
C VAL A 483 3.95 20.51 -26.37
N ARG A 484 2.87 20.29 -25.61
CA ARG A 484 2.96 20.00 -24.18
C ARG A 484 3.50 18.60 -24.00
N ILE A 485 4.63 18.47 -23.32
CA ILE A 485 5.26 17.17 -23.08
C ILE A 485 4.79 16.68 -21.72
N VAL A 486 4.14 15.51 -21.69
CA VAL A 486 3.77 14.83 -20.45
C VAL A 486 4.70 13.65 -20.26
N CYS A 487 5.51 13.71 -19.21
CA CYS A 487 6.67 12.86 -19.02
C CYS A 487 6.44 11.85 -17.91
N SER A 488 6.63 10.57 -18.19
CA SER A 488 6.67 9.58 -17.12
C SER A 488 7.94 9.76 -16.28
N LEU A 489 7.81 10.21 -15.04
CA LEU A 489 8.86 10.22 -14.01
C LEU A 489 8.22 9.85 -12.67
N PRO A 490 7.99 8.55 -12.43
CA PRO A 490 7.08 8.10 -11.38
C PRO A 490 7.56 8.48 -9.98
N TYR A 491 8.85 8.82 -9.81
CA TYR A 491 9.39 9.36 -8.58
C TYR A 491 10.69 10.15 -8.85
N TYR A 492 11.09 11.04 -7.95
CA TYR A 492 12.39 11.75 -8.03
C TYR A 492 13.56 10.94 -7.46
N ASN A 493 13.32 9.74 -6.92
CA ASN A 493 14.38 8.84 -6.44
C ASN A 493 14.68 7.73 -7.46
N LYS A 494 15.96 7.62 -7.85
CA LYS A 494 16.48 6.61 -8.79
C LYS A 494 16.02 5.19 -8.50
N LYS A 495 16.18 4.71 -7.27
CA LYS A 495 15.87 3.32 -6.90
C LYS A 495 14.40 2.98 -7.10
N VAL A 496 13.50 3.93 -6.80
CA VAL A 496 12.05 3.75 -6.97
C VAL A 496 11.69 3.73 -8.45
N VAL A 497 12.25 4.65 -9.24
CA VAL A 497 12.02 4.71 -10.68
C VAL A 497 12.50 3.42 -11.36
N GLU A 498 13.71 2.96 -11.03
CA GLU A 498 14.30 1.78 -11.66
C GLU A 498 13.57 0.48 -11.29
N LYS A 499 13.03 0.39 -10.06
CA LYS A 499 12.15 -0.73 -9.65
C LYS A 499 10.90 -0.81 -10.53
N GLN A 500 10.34 0.33 -10.94
CA GLN A 500 9.10 0.38 -11.70
C GLN A 500 9.32 0.28 -13.22
N ARG A 501 10.41 0.87 -13.73
CA ARG A 501 10.59 1.13 -15.17
C ARG A 501 11.75 0.37 -15.79
N GLY A 502 12.54 -0.35 -14.99
CA GLY A 502 13.74 -1.06 -15.42
C GLY A 502 15.01 -0.36 -14.99
N SER A 503 16.13 -1.08 -14.97
CA SER A 503 17.44 -0.54 -14.60
C SER A 503 17.95 0.51 -15.59
N CYS A 504 18.75 1.45 -15.09
CA CYS A 504 19.44 2.45 -15.90
C CYS A 504 18.53 3.42 -16.66
N VAL A 505 17.29 3.64 -16.20
CA VAL A 505 16.33 4.54 -16.85
C VAL A 505 16.26 5.93 -16.22
N PHE A 506 16.70 6.08 -14.97
CA PHE A 506 16.59 7.35 -14.23
C PHE A 506 17.52 8.41 -14.78
N ASP A 507 18.83 8.12 -14.86
CA ASP A 507 19.82 9.12 -15.30
C ASP A 507 19.53 9.61 -16.73
N PRO A 508 19.21 8.75 -17.71
CA PRO A 508 18.81 9.22 -19.04
C PRO A 508 17.56 10.11 -19.02
N ALA A 509 16.58 9.84 -18.16
CA ALA A 509 15.38 10.67 -18.04
C ALA A 509 15.74 12.06 -17.48
N ILE A 510 16.59 12.14 -16.45
CA ILE A 510 17.08 13.40 -15.88
C ILE A 510 17.85 14.22 -16.92
N GLU A 511 18.75 13.58 -17.68
CA GLU A 511 19.51 14.27 -18.73
C GLU A 511 18.61 14.86 -19.83
N ILE A 512 17.57 14.13 -20.26
CA ILE A 512 16.61 14.64 -21.24
C ILE A 512 15.79 15.79 -20.65
N LEU A 513 15.37 15.69 -19.38
CA LEU A 513 14.68 16.80 -18.71
C LEU A 513 15.54 18.05 -18.65
N GLN A 514 16.83 17.94 -18.33
CA GLN A 514 17.76 19.07 -18.35
C GLN A 514 17.90 19.68 -19.75
N LYS A 515 17.98 18.85 -20.80
CA LYS A 515 18.01 19.33 -22.19
C LYS A 515 16.73 20.10 -22.57
N LEU A 516 15.56 19.56 -22.21
CA LEU A 516 14.28 20.23 -22.42
C LEU A 516 14.23 21.57 -21.66
N ASN A 517 14.67 21.58 -20.41
CA ASN A 517 14.67 22.77 -19.56
C ASN A 517 15.65 23.86 -20.05
N ALA A 518 16.76 23.46 -20.69
CA ALA A 518 17.71 24.38 -21.32
C ALA A 518 17.13 25.11 -22.55
N ILE A 519 16.22 24.47 -23.31
CA ILE A 519 15.52 25.10 -24.45
C ILE A 519 14.22 25.83 -24.04
N GLY A 520 13.84 25.73 -22.77
CA GLY A 520 12.77 26.52 -22.15
C GLY A 520 11.53 25.76 -21.73
N TYR A 521 11.49 24.43 -21.92
CA TYR A 521 10.38 23.61 -21.43
C TYR A 521 10.28 23.65 -19.91
N GLY A 522 9.08 23.88 -19.36
CA GLY A 522 8.85 24.06 -17.93
C GLY A 522 9.17 25.46 -17.39
N LYS A 523 9.79 26.33 -18.20
CA LYS A 523 10.14 27.72 -17.84
C LYS A 523 9.32 28.77 -18.60
N LYS A 524 8.91 28.47 -19.83
CA LYS A 524 8.08 29.35 -20.67
C LYS A 524 6.65 28.83 -20.72
N ASP A 525 5.67 29.72 -20.64
CA ASP A 525 4.24 29.37 -20.64
C ASP A 525 3.81 28.53 -21.84
N GLU A 526 4.44 28.75 -22.99
CA GLU A 526 4.17 28.07 -24.26
C GLU A 526 4.92 26.75 -24.46
N LEU A 527 5.91 26.44 -23.61
CA LEU A 527 6.67 25.18 -23.65
C LEU A 527 6.40 24.41 -22.36
N GLN A 528 5.25 23.75 -22.33
CA GLN A 528 4.76 23.09 -21.12
C GLN A 528 5.39 21.70 -20.93
N LEU A 529 5.84 21.44 -19.70
CA LEU A 529 6.48 20.20 -19.30
C LEU A 529 5.78 19.67 -18.04
N SER A 530 4.95 18.64 -18.18
CA SER A 530 4.24 18.03 -17.06
C SER A 530 4.93 16.74 -16.65
N LEU A 531 5.09 16.50 -15.36
CA LEU A 531 5.66 15.25 -14.84
C LEU A 531 4.53 14.34 -14.34
N VAL A 532 4.67 13.03 -14.51
CA VAL A 532 3.69 12.04 -14.03
C VAL A 532 4.28 11.24 -12.87
N TYR A 533 3.65 11.35 -11.71
CA TYR A 533 3.86 10.46 -10.56
C TYR A 533 2.96 9.23 -10.67
N ASN A 534 3.52 8.06 -10.37
CA ASN A 534 2.77 6.82 -10.22
C ASN A 534 3.13 6.18 -8.88
N THR A 535 2.12 5.68 -8.16
CA THR A 535 2.33 4.95 -6.92
C THR A 535 3.23 3.73 -7.16
N ASP A 536 4.09 3.37 -6.20
CA ASP A 536 5.01 2.23 -6.34
C ASP A 536 4.42 0.89 -5.85
N GLY A 537 3.10 0.82 -5.74
CA GLY A 537 2.35 -0.33 -5.24
C GLY A 537 0.83 -0.12 -5.23
N PRO A 538 0.07 -1.03 -4.57
CA PRO A 538 -1.38 -0.98 -4.47
C PRO A 538 -1.86 0.04 -3.43
N TYR A 539 -1.45 1.29 -3.60
CA TYR A 539 -1.83 2.42 -2.74
C TYR A 539 -2.60 3.46 -3.57
N LEU A 540 -3.35 4.33 -2.87
CA LEU A 540 -3.94 5.52 -3.49
C LEU A 540 -2.87 6.62 -3.57
N PRO A 541 -2.89 7.47 -4.61
CA PRO A 541 -1.95 8.58 -4.70
C PRO A 541 -2.17 9.57 -3.55
N PRO A 542 -1.10 10.19 -3.02
CA PRO A 542 -1.22 11.25 -2.03
C PRO A 542 -1.81 12.52 -2.67
N ASN A 543 -2.03 13.55 -1.85
CA ASN A 543 -2.48 14.85 -2.36
C ASN A 543 -1.47 15.43 -3.39
N GLU A 544 -1.96 15.72 -4.60
CA GLU A 544 -1.13 16.17 -5.73
C GLU A 544 -0.40 17.49 -5.46
N ILE A 545 -1.02 18.45 -4.76
CA ILE A 545 -0.42 19.76 -4.47
C ILE A 545 0.81 19.60 -3.56
N MET A 546 0.69 18.79 -2.50
CA MET A 546 1.82 18.52 -1.61
C MET A 546 2.95 17.79 -2.34
N LEU A 547 2.58 16.84 -3.19
CA LEU A 547 3.55 16.07 -3.97
C LEU A 547 4.26 16.95 -5.01
N GLU A 548 3.53 17.83 -5.69
CA GLU A 548 4.08 18.77 -6.66
C GLU A 548 5.13 19.69 -6.02
N ASN A 549 4.81 20.29 -4.88
CA ASN A 549 5.74 21.16 -4.15
C ASN A 549 7.03 20.42 -3.78
N THR A 550 6.91 19.15 -3.38
CA THR A 550 8.06 18.29 -3.07
C THR A 550 8.88 18.00 -4.32
N TYR A 551 8.25 17.63 -5.42
CA TYR A 551 8.91 17.42 -6.71
C TYR A 551 9.65 18.66 -7.18
N ARG A 552 9.02 19.85 -7.11
CA ARG A 552 9.64 21.13 -7.50
C ARG A 552 10.90 21.38 -6.68
N LYS A 553 10.83 21.20 -5.36
CA LYS A 553 11.97 21.43 -4.46
C LYS A 553 13.12 20.48 -4.75
N VAL A 554 12.86 19.17 -4.84
CA VAL A 554 13.89 18.15 -5.03
C VAL A 554 14.53 18.30 -6.41
N LEU A 555 13.72 18.37 -7.48
CA LEU A 555 14.23 18.44 -8.83
C LEU A 555 15.01 19.73 -9.12
N LYS A 556 14.59 20.85 -8.51
CA LYS A 556 15.33 22.11 -8.62
C LYS A 556 16.67 22.04 -7.88
N ASN A 557 16.69 21.52 -6.66
CA ASN A 557 17.89 21.52 -5.82
C ASN A 557 18.95 20.49 -6.28
N GLU A 558 18.52 19.29 -6.67
CA GLU A 558 19.43 18.19 -7.00
C GLU A 558 19.85 18.19 -8.48
N TYR A 559 18.97 18.65 -9.38
CA TYR A 559 19.17 18.49 -10.83
C TYR A 559 18.98 19.79 -11.64
N ASP A 560 18.65 20.91 -11.00
CA ASP A 560 18.30 22.20 -11.63
C ASP A 560 17.19 22.09 -12.69
N ILE A 561 16.17 21.27 -12.40
CA ILE A 561 15.02 21.05 -13.28
C ILE A 561 13.79 21.81 -12.78
N GLU A 562 13.15 22.55 -13.68
CA GLU A 562 11.82 23.16 -13.48
C GLU A 562 10.79 22.50 -14.41
N PHE A 563 9.52 22.44 -13.98
CA PHE A 563 8.43 21.85 -14.75
C PHE A 563 7.13 22.64 -14.55
N THR A 564 6.16 22.46 -15.42
CA THR A 564 4.90 23.22 -15.44
C THR A 564 3.93 22.76 -14.36
N ASP A 565 3.68 21.46 -14.24
CA ASP A 565 2.71 20.85 -13.33
C ASP A 565 3.02 19.36 -13.08
N LEU A 566 2.54 18.82 -11.95
CA LEU A 566 2.63 17.39 -11.64
C LEU A 566 1.26 16.74 -11.77
N ILE A 567 1.22 15.60 -12.46
CA ILE A 567 0.06 14.75 -12.61
C ILE A 567 0.25 13.52 -11.71
N ALA A 568 -0.53 13.40 -10.64
CA ALA A 568 -0.46 12.27 -9.72
C ALA A 568 -1.50 11.21 -10.10
N ILE A 569 -1.03 10.01 -10.44
CA ILE A 569 -1.88 8.92 -10.91
C ILE A 569 -1.74 7.69 -10.01
N GLY A 570 -2.87 7.11 -9.60
CA GLY A 570 -2.93 5.80 -8.96
C GLY A 570 -2.81 4.68 -9.98
N ASN A 571 -2.10 3.60 -9.66
CA ASN A 571 -2.01 2.46 -10.57
C ASN A 571 -3.38 1.82 -10.80
N VAL A 572 -3.67 1.47 -12.06
CA VAL A 572 -4.95 0.91 -12.46
C VAL A 572 -4.86 -0.61 -12.44
N PRO A 573 -5.82 -1.36 -11.87
CA PRO A 573 -5.74 -2.81 -11.65
C PRO A 573 -5.94 -3.65 -12.93
N ILE A 574 -5.33 -3.25 -14.05
CA ILE A 574 -5.36 -3.91 -15.36
C ILE A 574 -3.95 -3.93 -15.99
N GLY A 575 -3.79 -4.62 -17.12
CA GLY A 575 -2.49 -4.83 -17.77
C GLY A 575 -1.46 -5.50 -16.86
N ARG A 576 -0.16 -5.14 -16.99
CA ARG A 576 0.93 -5.77 -16.21
C ARG A 576 0.78 -5.56 -14.70
N PHE A 577 0.31 -4.38 -14.28
CA PHE A 577 0.08 -4.13 -12.85
C PHE A 577 -1.04 -5.01 -12.28
N GLY A 578 -2.17 -5.08 -12.98
CA GLY A 578 -3.28 -5.95 -12.58
C GLY A 578 -2.90 -7.43 -12.58
N GLN A 579 -2.10 -7.89 -13.55
CA GLN A 579 -1.55 -9.25 -13.58
C GLN A 579 -0.69 -9.52 -12.34
N GLU A 580 0.23 -8.60 -12.01
CA GLU A 580 1.09 -8.72 -10.83
C GLU A 580 0.25 -8.78 -9.54
N LEU A 581 -0.73 -7.88 -9.37
CA LEU A 581 -1.64 -7.92 -8.23
C LEU A 581 -2.41 -9.22 -8.14
N LYS A 582 -2.85 -9.75 -9.28
CA LYS A 582 -3.59 -11.01 -9.36
C LYS A 582 -2.69 -12.18 -8.94
N CYS A 583 -1.47 -12.24 -9.45
CA CYS A 583 -0.48 -13.25 -9.08
C CYS A 583 -0.11 -13.21 -7.59
N GLN A 584 -0.07 -12.01 -7.00
CA GLN A 584 0.15 -11.82 -5.56
C GLN A 584 -1.12 -12.05 -4.71
N GLY A 585 -2.27 -12.35 -5.30
CA GLY A 585 -3.55 -12.48 -4.58
C GLY A 585 -4.10 -11.18 -4.01
N LYS A 586 -3.59 -10.02 -4.46
CA LYS A 586 -3.91 -8.66 -3.99
C LYS A 586 -4.89 -7.90 -4.88
N LEU A 587 -5.30 -8.46 -6.02
CA LEU A 587 -6.19 -7.77 -6.97
C LEU A 587 -7.51 -7.34 -6.31
N GLY A 588 -8.24 -8.26 -5.67
CA GLY A 588 -9.51 -7.93 -5.03
C GLY A 588 -9.38 -7.04 -3.80
N SER A 589 -8.32 -7.16 -3.00
CA SER A 589 -8.09 -6.23 -1.87
C SER A 589 -7.79 -4.81 -2.35
N TYR A 590 -7.06 -4.67 -3.47
CA TYR A 590 -6.82 -3.35 -4.06
C TYR A 590 -8.08 -2.74 -4.67
N LEU A 591 -8.91 -3.54 -5.35
CA LEU A 591 -10.24 -3.10 -5.80
C LEU A 591 -11.12 -2.66 -4.63
N LYS A 592 -11.05 -3.39 -3.51
CA LYS A 592 -11.80 -3.04 -2.29
C LYS A 592 -11.34 -1.71 -1.73
N LEU A 593 -10.02 -1.48 -1.64
CA LEU A 593 -9.44 -0.21 -1.22
C LEU A 593 -9.97 0.97 -2.07
N GLN A 594 -9.96 0.82 -3.40
CA GLN A 594 -10.47 1.86 -4.31
C GLN A 594 -11.97 2.09 -4.11
N SER A 595 -12.77 1.04 -3.96
CA SER A 595 -14.21 1.15 -3.71
C SER A 595 -14.52 1.81 -2.36
N GLU A 596 -13.81 1.43 -1.28
CA GLU A 596 -14.01 2.00 0.05
C GLU A 596 -13.66 3.48 0.13
N ASN A 597 -12.70 3.92 -0.68
CA ASN A 597 -12.31 5.31 -0.81
C ASN A 597 -12.98 6.04 -1.99
N PHE A 598 -14.06 5.49 -2.55
CA PHE A 598 -14.84 6.14 -3.59
C PHE A 598 -15.27 7.55 -3.15
N ASN A 599 -14.95 8.55 -3.96
CA ASN A 599 -15.40 9.92 -3.79
C ASN A 599 -16.20 10.36 -5.02
N GLU A 600 -17.49 10.64 -4.80
CA GLU A 600 -18.43 11.02 -5.85
C GLU A 600 -18.14 12.41 -6.44
N ASP A 601 -17.49 13.30 -5.70
CA ASP A 601 -17.14 14.65 -6.16
C ASP A 601 -16.17 14.63 -7.35
N ASN A 602 -15.45 13.52 -7.53
CA ASN A 602 -14.55 13.32 -8.68
C ASN A 602 -15.30 12.99 -9.98
N LEU A 603 -16.57 12.58 -9.90
CA LEU A 603 -17.34 12.06 -11.03
C LEU A 603 -17.50 13.07 -12.18
N PRO A 604 -17.73 14.37 -11.96
CA PRO A 604 -17.78 15.35 -13.05
C PRO A 604 -16.47 15.47 -13.83
N GLY A 605 -15.34 15.24 -13.16
CA GLY A 605 -13.99 15.37 -13.72
C GLY A 605 -13.43 14.10 -14.37
N VAL A 606 -14.11 12.96 -14.31
CA VAL A 606 -13.56 11.72 -14.89
C VAL A 606 -13.39 11.84 -16.41
N MET A 607 -12.21 11.44 -16.90
CA MET A 607 -11.79 11.67 -18.29
C MET A 607 -12.78 11.17 -19.35
N CYS A 608 -13.47 10.04 -19.12
CA CYS A 608 -14.41 9.47 -20.08
C CYS A 608 -15.61 10.40 -20.38
N ARG A 609 -15.88 11.39 -19.51
CA ARG A 609 -16.94 12.36 -19.76
C ARG A 609 -16.56 13.42 -20.79
N ASP A 610 -15.28 13.78 -20.90
CA ASP A 610 -14.84 14.91 -21.73
C ASP A 610 -13.85 14.53 -22.83
N GLN A 611 -13.49 13.25 -22.90
CA GLN A 611 -12.61 12.72 -23.93
C GLN A 611 -13.23 11.58 -24.72
N ILE A 612 -12.63 11.29 -25.88
CA ILE A 612 -12.72 10.02 -26.58
C ILE A 612 -11.31 9.47 -26.79
N ASN A 613 -11.14 8.15 -26.68
CA ASN A 613 -9.88 7.47 -26.94
C ASN A 613 -9.95 6.72 -28.28
N VAL A 614 -8.88 6.82 -29.08
CA VAL A 614 -8.70 6.16 -30.37
C VAL A 614 -7.50 5.23 -30.26
N ASP A 615 -7.68 3.96 -30.57
CA ASP A 615 -6.61 2.97 -30.61
C ASP A 615 -5.86 2.97 -31.96
N TYR A 616 -4.72 2.28 -32.05
CA TYR A 616 -3.84 2.29 -33.23
C TYR A 616 -4.52 1.81 -34.52
N ASP A 617 -5.54 0.95 -34.41
CA ASP A 617 -6.35 0.43 -35.51
C ASP A 617 -7.56 1.33 -35.85
N GLY A 618 -7.71 2.45 -35.14
CA GLY A 618 -8.82 3.38 -35.27
C GLY A 618 -10.05 3.04 -34.42
N SER A 619 -10.03 1.96 -33.64
CA SER A 619 -11.13 1.62 -32.72
C SER A 619 -11.37 2.73 -31.70
N LEU A 620 -12.64 3.04 -31.42
CA LEU A 620 -13.04 4.05 -30.44
C LEU A 620 -13.37 3.44 -29.08
N TYR A 621 -13.03 4.18 -28.03
CA TYR A 621 -13.26 3.86 -26.62
C TYR A 621 -13.59 5.11 -25.81
N ASP A 622 -14.38 4.97 -24.75
CA ASP A 622 -14.70 6.09 -23.86
C ASP A 622 -13.47 6.65 -23.13
N CYS A 623 -12.50 5.78 -22.83
CA CYS A 623 -11.23 6.15 -22.23
C CYS A 623 -10.17 5.06 -22.45
N GLU A 624 -8.91 5.37 -22.12
CA GLU A 624 -7.79 4.44 -22.32
C GLU A 624 -7.92 3.15 -21.50
N TYR A 625 -8.57 3.19 -20.34
CA TYR A 625 -8.80 1.97 -19.54
C TYR A 625 -9.81 1.04 -20.22
N TYR A 626 -10.80 1.62 -20.92
CA TYR A 626 -11.82 0.86 -21.65
C TYR A 626 -11.25 0.28 -22.94
N HIS A 627 -10.34 1.01 -23.57
CA HIS A 627 -9.49 0.48 -24.62
C HIS A 627 -8.80 -0.80 -24.16
N VAL A 628 -8.05 -0.78 -23.05
CA VAL A 628 -7.36 -1.99 -22.54
C VAL A 628 -8.32 -3.14 -22.23
N LEU A 629 -9.52 -2.84 -21.74
CA LEU A 629 -10.55 -3.84 -21.44
C LEU A 629 -11.38 -4.26 -22.67
N GLY A 630 -11.21 -3.61 -23.82
CA GLY A 630 -12.01 -3.87 -25.03
C GLY A 630 -13.47 -3.39 -24.96
N ILE A 631 -13.80 -2.43 -24.08
CA ILE A 631 -15.16 -1.89 -23.90
C ILE A 631 -15.42 -0.76 -24.90
N LYS A 632 -16.04 -1.09 -26.03
CA LYS A 632 -16.37 -0.11 -27.08
C LYS A 632 -17.64 0.70 -26.75
N PRO A 633 -17.77 1.94 -27.24
CA PRO A 633 -19.01 2.69 -27.19
C PRO A 633 -20.15 1.96 -27.91
N MET A 634 -21.39 2.27 -27.52
CA MET A 634 -22.58 1.58 -28.05
C MET A 634 -22.84 1.82 -29.54
N ARG A 635 -22.52 3.02 -30.05
CA ARG A 635 -22.87 3.47 -31.41
C ARG A 635 -21.65 3.52 -32.33
N GLU A 636 -20.88 4.59 -32.27
CA GLU A 636 -19.67 4.78 -33.08
C GLU A 636 -18.53 3.96 -32.50
N LYS A 637 -17.90 3.12 -33.34
CA LYS A 637 -16.91 2.12 -32.90
C LYS A 637 -15.54 2.30 -33.53
N ASN A 638 -15.43 3.09 -34.59
CA ASN A 638 -14.19 3.41 -35.26
C ASN A 638 -14.11 4.90 -35.62
N ILE A 639 -12.90 5.46 -35.65
CA ILE A 639 -12.64 6.86 -35.97
C ILE A 639 -13.17 7.26 -37.34
N ALA A 640 -13.19 6.33 -38.31
CA ALA A 640 -13.78 6.56 -39.62
C ALA A 640 -15.28 6.89 -39.54
N ASP A 641 -16.00 6.37 -38.53
CA ASP A 641 -17.42 6.66 -38.31
C ASP A 641 -17.67 8.14 -37.99
N ILE A 642 -16.68 8.84 -37.43
CA ILE A 642 -16.79 10.23 -36.95
C ILE A 642 -15.83 11.18 -37.65
N ALA A 643 -15.17 10.75 -38.73
CA ALA A 643 -14.25 11.59 -39.49
C ALA A 643 -14.95 12.83 -40.06
N ASP A 644 -16.19 12.64 -40.55
CA ASP A 644 -16.96 13.66 -41.27
C ASP A 644 -18.29 13.99 -40.57
N LYS A 645 -18.49 13.55 -39.31
CA LYS A 645 -19.62 13.97 -38.45
C LYS A 645 -19.21 14.02 -36.97
N PRO A 646 -19.78 14.95 -36.18
CA PRO A 646 -19.47 15.03 -34.75
C PRO A 646 -19.99 13.78 -34.01
N LEU A 647 -19.27 13.39 -32.96
CA LEU A 647 -19.67 12.31 -32.08
C LEU A 647 -20.93 12.73 -31.29
N THR A 648 -21.91 11.82 -31.18
CA THR A 648 -23.11 12.09 -30.40
C THR A 648 -22.87 11.90 -28.90
N GLN A 649 -23.65 12.61 -28.06
CA GLN A 649 -23.62 12.37 -26.62
C GLN A 649 -23.94 10.90 -26.35
N ARG A 650 -23.06 10.26 -25.59
CA ARG A 650 -23.06 8.82 -25.33
C ARG A 650 -23.24 8.52 -23.85
N GLU A 651 -24.00 7.46 -23.59
CA GLU A 651 -24.04 6.76 -22.30
C GLU A 651 -22.75 5.97 -22.14
N ILE A 652 -22.09 6.14 -21.00
CA ILE A 652 -20.80 5.52 -20.69
C ILE A 652 -21.08 4.35 -19.75
N PRO A 653 -20.78 3.10 -20.13
CA PRO A 653 -20.93 1.97 -19.21
C PRO A 653 -19.97 2.14 -18.03
N THR A 654 -20.26 1.53 -16.89
CA THR A 654 -19.38 1.55 -15.71
C THR A 654 -18.93 0.14 -15.34
N CYS A 655 -17.78 0.04 -14.67
CA CYS A 655 -17.22 -1.23 -14.21
C CYS A 655 -16.28 -1.02 -13.02
N ALA A 656 -15.67 -2.09 -12.52
CA ALA A 656 -14.74 -2.07 -11.39
C ALA A 656 -13.64 -0.99 -11.50
N VAL A 657 -13.10 -0.77 -12.70
CA VAL A 657 -11.99 0.18 -12.94
C VAL A 657 -12.43 1.64 -12.75
N CYS A 658 -13.73 1.94 -12.81
CA CYS A 658 -14.23 3.28 -12.54
C CYS A 658 -13.85 3.77 -11.13
N TYR A 659 -13.72 2.87 -10.15
CA TYR A 659 -13.20 3.22 -8.83
C TYR A 659 -11.75 3.73 -8.85
N SER A 660 -10.92 3.29 -9.80
CA SER A 660 -9.55 3.80 -9.93
C SER A 660 -9.52 5.29 -10.30
N CYS A 661 -10.53 5.78 -11.02
CA CYS A 661 -10.64 7.20 -11.39
C CYS A 661 -11.19 8.06 -10.26
N THR A 662 -12.03 7.50 -9.38
CA THR A 662 -12.81 8.28 -8.40
C THR A 662 -12.40 8.06 -6.96
N ALA A 663 -11.50 7.11 -6.67
CA ALA A 663 -11.01 6.87 -5.33
C ALA A 663 -10.12 8.02 -4.82
N GLY A 664 -10.30 8.42 -3.56
CA GLY A 664 -9.53 9.47 -2.90
C GLY A 664 -9.70 10.83 -3.59
N TYR A 665 -8.58 11.43 -3.99
CA TYR A 665 -8.54 12.69 -4.74
C TYR A 665 -8.92 12.52 -6.23
N GLY A 666 -9.16 11.29 -6.68
CA GLY A 666 -9.41 10.97 -8.08
C GLY A 666 -8.13 11.00 -8.90
N SER A 667 -8.10 10.23 -9.99
CA SER A 667 -6.89 10.03 -10.78
C SER A 667 -7.27 9.62 -12.21
N SER A 668 -7.26 10.59 -13.12
CA SER A 668 -7.43 10.35 -14.55
C SER A 668 -6.11 10.55 -15.31
N CYS A 669 -6.08 10.33 -16.63
CA CYS A 669 -4.92 10.69 -17.46
C CYS A 669 -4.54 12.19 -17.35
N GLY A 670 -5.44 13.04 -16.84
CA GLY A 670 -5.21 14.46 -16.53
C GLY A 670 -4.78 14.76 -15.09
N GLY A 671 -4.67 13.76 -14.21
CA GLY A 671 -4.30 13.95 -12.79
C GLY A 671 -5.49 13.97 -11.82
N ASN A 672 -5.28 14.62 -10.69
CA ASN A 672 -6.23 14.81 -9.60
C ASN A 672 -7.53 15.48 -10.09
N LEU A 673 -8.69 15.01 -9.59
CA LEU A 673 -10.02 15.47 -10.02
C LEU A 673 -10.73 16.35 -8.99
N SER A 674 -10.24 16.39 -7.75
CA SER A 674 -10.91 17.04 -6.61
C SER A 674 -10.66 18.55 -6.48
N HIS A 675 -10.07 19.17 -7.52
CA HIS A 675 -9.79 20.61 -7.58
C HIS A 675 -10.30 21.29 -8.87
N GLY A 676 -11.29 20.68 -9.53
CA GLY A 676 -11.95 21.20 -10.74
C GLY A 676 -13.20 22.03 -10.46
#